data_AF-A0A6D2GC18-F1
#
_entry.id   AF-A0A6D2GC18-F1
#
_cell.length_a   1.000
_cell.length_b   1.000
_cell.length_c   1.000
_cell.angle_alpha   90.00
_cell.angle_beta   90.00
_cell.angle_gamma   90.00
#
_symmetry.space_group_name_H-M   'P 1'
#
loop_
_entity.id
_entity.type
_entity.pdbx_description
1 polymer ?
#
loop_
_entity_poly.entity_id
_entity_poly.type
_entity_poly.pdbx_seq_one_letter_code
_entity_poly.pdbx_strand_id
1 'polypeptide(L)'
;MNDADLPVGEVWNNIYAAFFQQLNLNQGSHLYTDGWLYDYGRQPEQELQFITYLRNRTPVSAWGVRPRLQFLMLMLFKAGTEAFRVFNQNYRALGAGENFLPCEHRLTDLLADAIATASGYDVAPFIQLCGLPVDAFTREQIAAQAVKPVWPLYDLLPEREWESARQQLGLDSFVWLVENAELAALNKTGTLTLTLNIEQPEQLYGRPLTLHDNAGNTYTLPVNDSTLTLTTLPIGIYHLTLPKGRSQKYRPDADYVVIREGENALTVNFTRLQDSAAHNEQLTFLGYGDMPFARLVVDYEARQLVLDINNATPHSYFANTLYASITVLTASGEKVFERKMNGTNCATGKTIVPFSDHYHLYLYHAEPGRLKGLPGELALISPAKYQLLRIDNEGLYHFTLNNDPAADLLKIFNLRADAIRACPSLMAQPYAACKNDLRLMLSHIEEPTRSALMRASADVLPADNDEPGEGIGKGVTLHLRGQGAREFCQLAYDNRQQRITITTRAGQPHPYYTATYSTLTVTDASGGVIYSRHYDGITNYPVDSDTVALQAGMYIELFHDEPYRCSAVNETTGQNVTLKKHNRWRVALDGLEVDSPEQTEEKSTSDAATLYGDKFTWQLLGEEDNDFANMEMDLGAKQLTFTARPVTPHSAFTTEYAAVTVYNTRGTVIYRQSIKGSVQLGGYRDACGLEEEYTIEVFHAEGGGRSVIRNPLNGESWPQPQRVIWQVTARGLQRLTAD
;
A
#
# COMPACT_ATOMS: atom_id res chain seq x y z
N MET A 1 -34.25 9.03 -5.36
CA MET A 1 -33.26 7.98 -5.09
C MET A 1 -33.46 6.88 -6.11
N ASN A 2 -32.46 6.60 -6.94
CA ASN A 2 -32.46 5.45 -7.82
C ASN A 2 -31.08 4.80 -7.71
N ASP A 3 -31.05 3.53 -7.33
CA ASP A 3 -29.85 2.74 -7.09
C ASP A 3 -30.03 1.40 -7.81
N ALA A 4 -29.09 1.06 -8.69
CA ALA A 4 -29.19 -0.13 -9.52
C ALA A 4 -28.97 -1.42 -8.73
N ASP A 5 -28.12 -1.36 -7.69
CA ASP A 5 -27.79 -2.49 -6.83
C ASP A 5 -28.88 -2.70 -5.77
N LEU A 6 -29.48 -1.60 -5.30
CA LEU A 6 -30.61 -1.58 -4.37
C LEU A 6 -31.86 -0.90 -4.99
N PRO A 7 -32.66 -1.60 -5.81
CA PRO A 7 -33.85 -1.02 -6.42
C PRO A 7 -34.96 -0.78 -5.40
N VAL A 8 -35.25 0.49 -5.11
CA VAL A 8 -36.20 0.91 -4.07
C VAL A 8 -37.50 1.57 -4.57
N GLY A 9 -37.75 1.63 -5.89
CA GLY A 9 -38.87 2.37 -6.50
C GLY A 9 -40.26 2.05 -5.94
N GLU A 10 -40.50 0.82 -5.48
CA GLU A 10 -41.76 0.36 -4.84
C GLU A 10 -41.51 -0.24 -3.45
N VAL A 11 -40.35 0.03 -2.87
CA VAL A 11 -39.92 -0.52 -1.57
C VAL A 11 -39.78 0.61 -0.56
N TRP A 12 -39.17 1.74 -0.94
CA TRP A 12 -38.82 2.83 -0.03
C TRP A 12 -40.04 3.43 0.67
N ASN A 13 -41.11 3.68 -0.08
CA ASN A 13 -42.37 4.21 0.44
C ASN A 13 -43.03 3.27 1.47
N ASN A 14 -42.76 1.95 1.38
CA ASN A 14 -43.32 0.97 2.29
C ASN A 14 -42.64 0.97 3.68
N ILE A 15 -41.51 1.66 3.87
CA ILE A 15 -40.90 1.87 5.19
C ILE A 15 -41.88 2.60 6.11
N TYR A 16 -42.56 3.64 5.60
CA TYR A 16 -43.56 4.40 6.37
C TYR A 16 -44.75 3.53 6.75
N ALA A 17 -45.23 2.69 5.82
CA ALA A 17 -46.32 1.75 6.07
C ALA A 17 -45.92 0.69 7.10
N ALA A 18 -44.69 0.19 7.04
CA ALA A 18 -44.16 -0.79 8.00
C ALA A 18 -44.08 -0.19 9.42
N PHE A 19 -43.54 1.03 9.58
CA PHE A 19 -43.56 1.72 10.89
C PHE A 19 -44.98 2.00 11.38
N PHE A 20 -45.91 2.38 10.49
CA PHE A 20 -47.30 2.57 10.86
C PHE A 20 -47.94 1.28 11.37
N GLN A 21 -47.72 0.15 10.69
CA GLN A 21 -48.19 -1.16 11.14
C GLN A 21 -47.54 -1.57 12.46
N GLN A 22 -46.24 -1.33 12.65
CA GLN A 22 -45.53 -1.59 13.91
C GLN A 22 -46.19 -0.86 15.09
N LEU A 23 -46.59 0.39 14.91
CA LEU A 23 -47.19 1.19 15.99
C LEU A 23 -48.64 0.79 16.28
N ASN A 24 -49.43 0.47 15.25
CA ASN A 24 -50.87 0.28 15.39
C ASN A 24 -51.30 -1.18 15.57
N LEU A 25 -50.60 -2.14 14.96
CA LEU A 25 -50.96 -3.57 15.07
C LEU A 25 -50.35 -4.26 16.29
N ASN A 26 -49.30 -3.70 16.89
CA ASN A 26 -48.70 -4.24 18.11
C ASN A 26 -49.62 -4.14 19.33
N GLN A 27 -50.51 -3.15 19.38
CA GLN A 27 -51.38 -2.89 20.54
C GLN A 27 -52.42 -4.01 20.80
N GLY A 28 -52.53 -4.99 19.90
CA GLY A 28 -53.37 -6.20 20.08
C GLY A 28 -52.71 -7.50 19.63
N SER A 29 -51.38 -7.57 19.55
CA SER A 29 -50.64 -8.75 19.05
C SER A 29 -50.98 -9.19 17.63
N HIS A 30 -51.56 -8.29 16.83
CA HIS A 30 -51.96 -8.54 15.44
C HIS A 30 -50.84 -8.29 14.42
N LEU A 31 -49.72 -7.70 14.85
CA LEU A 31 -48.62 -7.33 13.94
C LEU A 31 -48.15 -8.52 13.10
N TYR A 32 -47.95 -9.68 13.73
CA TYR A 32 -47.43 -10.86 13.07
C TYR A 32 -48.49 -11.62 12.25
N THR A 33 -49.77 -11.43 12.54
CA THR A 33 -50.87 -12.10 11.81
C THR A 33 -51.41 -11.27 10.66
N ASP A 34 -51.41 -9.94 10.78
CA ASP A 34 -52.09 -9.04 9.85
C ASP A 34 -51.09 -8.13 9.11
N GLY A 35 -49.86 -8.00 9.63
CA GLY A 35 -48.82 -7.16 9.07
C GLY A 35 -48.30 -7.67 7.73
N TRP A 36 -48.14 -6.75 6.76
CA TRP A 36 -47.69 -7.11 5.42
C TRP A 36 -46.25 -7.59 5.39
N LEU A 37 -45.38 -7.01 6.22
CA LEU A 37 -43.97 -7.39 6.34
C LEU A 37 -43.80 -8.85 6.80
N TYR A 38 -44.72 -9.32 7.65
CA TYR A 38 -44.73 -10.66 8.23
C TYR A 38 -45.60 -11.66 7.44
N ASP A 39 -45.94 -11.29 6.19
CA ASP A 39 -46.71 -12.10 5.25
C ASP A 39 -48.00 -12.70 5.83
N TYR A 40 -48.72 -11.90 6.61
CA TYR A 40 -50.04 -12.24 7.16
C TYR A 40 -50.07 -13.56 7.95
N GLY A 41 -49.13 -13.72 8.90
CA GLY A 41 -49.00 -14.93 9.72
C GLY A 41 -48.03 -15.98 9.19
N ARG A 42 -47.37 -15.72 8.05
CA ARG A 42 -46.36 -16.61 7.43
C ARG A 42 -44.94 -16.08 7.57
N GLN A 43 -44.64 -15.53 8.75
CA GLN A 43 -43.31 -15.02 9.08
C GLN A 43 -42.21 -16.08 8.92
N PRO A 44 -42.37 -17.34 9.38
CA PRO A 44 -41.31 -18.34 9.24
C PRO A 44 -40.94 -18.62 7.77
N GLU A 45 -41.93 -18.68 6.87
CA GLU A 45 -41.71 -18.89 5.43
C GLU A 45 -40.99 -17.69 4.79
N GLN A 46 -41.39 -16.48 5.17
CA GLN A 46 -40.77 -15.24 4.70
C GLN A 46 -39.32 -15.12 5.17
N GLU A 47 -39.03 -15.44 6.43
CA GLU A 47 -37.67 -15.41 6.99
C GLU A 47 -36.78 -16.49 6.40
N LEU A 48 -37.31 -17.70 6.17
CA LEU A 48 -36.58 -18.75 5.48
C LEU A 48 -36.26 -18.37 4.04
N GLN A 49 -37.17 -17.70 3.34
CA GLN A 49 -36.90 -17.15 2.01
C GLN A 49 -35.78 -16.10 2.07
N PHE A 50 -35.81 -15.19 3.04
CA PHE A 50 -34.76 -14.19 3.24
C PHE A 50 -33.39 -14.85 3.48
N ILE A 51 -33.31 -15.82 4.39
CA ILE A 51 -32.09 -16.59 4.67
C ILE A 51 -31.62 -17.34 3.41
N THR A 52 -32.55 -17.88 2.62
CA THR A 52 -32.22 -18.59 1.38
C THR A 52 -31.56 -17.65 0.37
N TYR A 53 -32.03 -16.40 0.22
CA TYR A 53 -31.38 -15.41 -0.64
C TYR A 53 -29.95 -15.10 -0.18
N LEU A 54 -29.74 -14.95 1.12
CA LEU A 54 -28.40 -14.72 1.70
C LEU A 54 -27.47 -15.91 1.47
N ARG A 55 -27.91 -17.13 1.79
CA ARG A 55 -27.14 -18.37 1.58
C ARG A 55 -26.78 -18.59 0.11
N ASN A 56 -27.71 -18.30 -0.80
CA ASN A 56 -27.50 -18.44 -2.24
C ASN A 56 -26.76 -17.26 -2.87
N ARG A 57 -26.39 -16.22 -2.10
CA ARG A 57 -25.81 -14.96 -2.60
C ARG A 57 -26.60 -14.38 -3.77
N THR A 58 -27.93 -14.45 -3.69
CA THR A 58 -28.80 -13.91 -4.73
C THR A 58 -28.70 -12.39 -4.70
N PRO A 59 -28.43 -11.69 -5.83
CA PRO A 59 -28.36 -10.24 -5.86
C PRO A 59 -29.66 -9.59 -5.36
N VAL A 60 -29.57 -8.53 -4.55
CA VAL A 60 -30.74 -7.84 -3.97
C VAL A 60 -31.71 -7.32 -5.04
N SER A 61 -31.19 -6.93 -6.19
CA SER A 61 -31.98 -6.52 -7.36
C SER A 61 -32.92 -7.61 -7.89
N ALA A 62 -32.63 -8.90 -7.62
CA ALA A 62 -33.46 -10.03 -7.98
C ALA A 62 -34.46 -10.45 -6.88
N TRP A 63 -34.41 -9.84 -5.69
CA TRP A 63 -35.31 -10.19 -4.58
C TRP A 63 -36.73 -9.67 -4.83
N GLY A 64 -37.74 -10.27 -4.19
CA GLY A 64 -39.09 -9.70 -4.16
C GLY A 64 -39.17 -8.42 -3.33
N VAL A 65 -40.27 -7.67 -3.48
CA VAL A 65 -40.50 -6.40 -2.73
C VAL A 65 -40.42 -6.60 -1.22
N ARG A 66 -41.00 -7.70 -0.69
CA ARG A 66 -41.05 -7.97 0.75
C ARG A 66 -39.67 -8.27 1.37
N PRO A 67 -38.84 -9.18 0.83
CA PRO A 67 -37.46 -9.37 1.30
C PRO A 67 -36.61 -8.08 1.24
N ARG A 68 -36.76 -7.25 0.20
CA ARG A 68 -36.05 -5.95 0.14
C ARG A 68 -36.51 -5.00 1.23
N LEU A 69 -37.82 -4.96 1.52
CA LEU A 69 -38.34 -4.16 2.63
C LEU A 69 -37.83 -4.71 3.97
N GLN A 70 -37.81 -6.04 4.15
CA GLN A 70 -37.29 -6.69 5.36
C GLN A 70 -35.82 -6.33 5.61
N PHE A 71 -34.98 -6.33 4.58
CA PHE A 71 -33.59 -5.86 4.67
C PHE A 71 -33.49 -4.43 5.23
N LEU A 72 -34.25 -3.48 4.68
CA LEU A 72 -34.25 -2.10 5.14
C LEU A 72 -34.77 -1.99 6.59
N MET A 73 -35.88 -2.69 6.87
CA MET A 73 -36.52 -2.65 8.18
C MET A 73 -35.67 -3.30 9.28
N LEU A 74 -34.89 -4.34 9.00
CA LEU A 74 -33.98 -4.93 10.00
C LEU A 74 -32.93 -3.93 10.51
N MET A 75 -32.33 -3.15 9.60
CA MET A 75 -31.42 -2.07 9.97
C MET A 75 -32.14 -0.97 10.75
N LEU A 76 -33.32 -0.56 10.29
CA LEU A 76 -34.08 0.52 10.91
C LEU A 76 -34.76 0.15 12.23
N PHE A 77 -35.08 -1.12 12.45
CA PHE A 77 -35.55 -1.62 13.75
C PHE A 77 -34.42 -1.60 14.77
N LYS A 78 -33.20 -1.97 14.37
CA LYS A 78 -32.03 -1.87 15.24
C LYS A 78 -31.63 -0.42 15.51
N ALA A 79 -31.63 0.43 14.49
CA ALA A 79 -31.23 1.84 14.60
C ALA A 79 -32.31 2.73 15.23
N GLY A 80 -33.58 2.37 15.11
CA GLY A 80 -34.71 3.21 15.50
C GLY A 80 -35.04 4.30 14.47
N THR A 81 -36.17 4.98 14.69
CA THR A 81 -36.71 5.98 13.75
C THR A 81 -35.87 7.25 13.63
N GLU A 82 -34.98 7.54 14.59
CA GLU A 82 -34.12 8.73 14.55
C GLU A 82 -33.14 8.66 13.39
N ALA A 83 -32.47 7.51 13.20
CA ALA A 83 -31.57 7.30 12.08
C ALA A 83 -32.25 7.52 10.73
N PHE A 84 -33.50 7.05 10.58
CA PHE A 84 -34.25 7.28 9.35
C PHE A 84 -34.59 8.76 9.14
N ARG A 85 -34.84 9.51 10.21
CA ARG A 85 -35.04 10.97 10.15
C ARG A 85 -33.76 11.67 9.69
N VAL A 86 -32.62 11.34 10.30
CA VAL A 86 -31.29 11.88 9.98
C VAL A 86 -30.96 11.60 8.52
N PHE A 87 -31.12 10.36 8.06
CA PHE A 87 -30.96 10.00 6.65
C PHE A 87 -31.74 10.94 5.72
N ASN A 88 -33.04 11.12 6.01
CA ASN A 88 -33.92 11.94 5.17
C ASN A 88 -33.53 13.43 5.20
N GLN A 89 -33.03 13.93 6.32
CA GLN A 89 -32.52 15.30 6.44
C GLN A 89 -31.23 15.48 5.63
N ASN A 90 -30.28 14.55 5.79
CA ASN A 90 -29.00 14.56 5.06
C ASN A 90 -29.22 14.48 3.55
N TYR A 91 -30.07 13.57 3.09
CA TYR A 91 -30.37 13.44 1.66
C TYR A 91 -31.03 14.71 1.09
N ARG A 92 -31.93 15.37 1.84
CA ARG A 92 -32.52 16.65 1.40
C ARG A 92 -31.51 17.80 1.37
N ALA A 93 -30.55 17.82 2.30
CA ALA A 93 -29.48 18.80 2.30
C ALA A 93 -28.56 18.63 1.08
N LEU A 94 -28.18 17.38 0.76
CA LEU A 94 -27.44 17.06 -0.46
C LEU A 94 -28.23 17.46 -1.71
N GLY A 95 -29.51 17.08 -1.76
CA GLY A 95 -30.39 17.39 -2.89
C GLY A 95 -30.69 18.86 -3.12
N ALA A 96 -30.34 19.74 -2.18
CA ALA A 96 -30.46 21.19 -2.33
C ALA A 96 -29.26 21.83 -3.06
N GLY A 97 -28.18 21.08 -3.30
CA GLY A 97 -27.00 21.58 -4.01
C GLY A 97 -27.25 21.75 -5.51
N GLU A 98 -26.72 22.84 -6.09
CA GLU A 98 -26.90 23.17 -7.52
C GLU A 98 -26.37 22.10 -8.49
N ASN A 99 -25.39 21.31 -8.06
CA ASN A 99 -24.75 20.26 -8.85
C ASN A 99 -25.05 18.85 -8.32
N PHE A 100 -26.09 18.67 -7.51
CA PHE A 100 -26.40 17.36 -6.92
C PHE A 100 -26.66 16.30 -8.00
N LEU A 101 -25.83 15.25 -7.98
CA LEU A 101 -26.02 14.07 -8.82
C LEU A 101 -26.36 12.88 -7.92
N PRO A 102 -27.60 12.35 -7.97
CA PRO A 102 -27.99 11.20 -7.14
C PRO A 102 -27.06 9.99 -7.29
N CYS A 103 -26.43 9.80 -8.45
CA CYS A 103 -25.52 8.70 -8.70
C CYS A 103 -24.14 8.85 -8.03
N GLU A 104 -23.80 10.02 -7.48
CA GLU A 104 -22.61 10.23 -6.65
C GLU A 104 -22.80 9.74 -5.21
N HIS A 105 -24.04 9.51 -4.78
CA HIS A 105 -24.36 9.16 -3.41
C HIS A 105 -25.11 7.82 -3.38
N ARG A 106 -24.38 6.73 -3.10
CA ARG A 106 -25.03 5.41 -3.01
C ARG A 106 -25.94 5.36 -1.80
N LEU A 107 -27.06 4.67 -1.96
CA LEU A 107 -28.07 4.60 -0.92
C LEU A 107 -27.54 3.88 0.33
N THR A 108 -26.72 2.84 0.12
CA THR A 108 -26.09 2.05 1.18
C THR A 108 -25.12 2.88 2.02
N ASP A 109 -24.30 3.73 1.39
CA ASP A 109 -23.35 4.61 2.07
C ASP A 109 -24.08 5.61 2.97
N LEU A 110 -25.06 6.31 2.40
CA LEU A 110 -25.87 7.29 3.13
C LEU A 110 -26.65 6.67 4.29
N LEU A 111 -27.18 5.46 4.11
CA LEU A 111 -27.93 4.76 5.14
C LEU A 111 -27.02 4.27 6.27
N ALA A 112 -25.87 3.68 5.93
CA ALA A 112 -24.89 3.21 6.90
C ALA A 112 -24.36 4.37 7.75
N ASP A 113 -23.98 5.48 7.11
CA ASP A 113 -23.48 6.68 7.80
C ASP A 113 -24.53 7.31 8.71
N ALA A 114 -25.79 7.42 8.25
CA ALA A 114 -26.87 7.97 9.06
C ALA A 114 -27.17 7.10 10.29
N ILE A 115 -27.12 5.77 10.16
CA ILE A 115 -27.34 4.84 11.28
C ILE A 115 -26.17 4.88 12.27
N ALA A 116 -24.93 4.90 11.77
CA ALA A 116 -23.73 5.02 12.60
C ALA A 116 -23.77 6.31 13.44
N THR A 117 -24.04 7.44 12.77
CA THR A 117 -24.06 8.76 13.40
C THR A 117 -25.22 8.92 14.40
N ALA A 118 -26.42 8.47 14.05
CA ALA A 118 -27.62 8.72 14.86
C ALA A 118 -27.82 7.72 16.00
N SER A 119 -27.37 6.48 15.81
CA SER A 119 -27.74 5.37 16.70
C SER A 119 -26.54 4.61 17.26
N GLY A 120 -25.32 4.91 16.83
CA GLY A 120 -24.11 4.25 17.32
C GLY A 120 -23.95 2.80 16.84
N TYR A 121 -24.66 2.42 15.76
CA TYR A 121 -24.63 1.08 15.19
C TYR A 121 -23.94 1.07 13.83
N ASP A 122 -23.13 0.06 13.60
CA ASP A 122 -22.56 -0.22 12.29
C ASP A 122 -23.31 -1.36 11.61
N VAL A 123 -24.04 -0.99 10.56
CA VAL A 123 -24.80 -1.91 9.69
C VAL A 123 -24.06 -2.24 8.39
N ALA A 124 -22.90 -1.64 8.12
CA ALA A 124 -22.08 -1.95 6.94
C ALA A 124 -21.81 -3.45 6.78
N PRO A 125 -21.45 -4.23 7.81
CA PRO A 125 -21.25 -5.66 7.64
C PRO A 125 -22.52 -6.39 7.19
N PHE A 126 -23.70 -6.00 7.70
CA PHE A 126 -24.97 -6.59 7.27
C PHE A 126 -25.35 -6.21 5.83
N ILE A 127 -25.05 -4.98 5.40
CA ILE A 127 -25.22 -4.56 4.00
C ILE A 127 -24.34 -5.41 3.08
N GLN A 128 -23.07 -5.63 3.47
CA GLN A 128 -22.14 -6.48 2.73
C GLN A 128 -22.56 -7.95 2.71
N LEU A 129 -23.12 -8.49 3.81
CA LEU A 129 -23.69 -9.83 3.86
C LEU A 129 -24.78 -10.02 2.79
N CYS A 130 -25.58 -8.98 2.53
CA CYS A 130 -26.61 -8.97 1.50
C CYS A 130 -26.06 -8.83 0.07
N GLY A 131 -24.73 -8.72 -0.10
CA GLY A 131 -24.08 -8.57 -1.40
C GLY A 131 -24.12 -7.16 -1.96
N LEU A 132 -24.41 -6.15 -1.14
CA LEU A 132 -24.42 -4.75 -1.55
C LEU A 132 -23.10 -4.05 -1.16
N PRO A 133 -22.59 -3.14 -2.01
CA PRO A 133 -21.37 -2.42 -1.70
C PRO A 133 -21.63 -1.29 -0.69
N VAL A 134 -20.63 -1.05 0.17
CA VAL A 134 -20.46 0.19 0.94
C VAL A 134 -19.07 0.73 0.61
N ASP A 135 -18.95 2.02 0.33
CA ASP A 135 -17.69 2.67 -0.01
C ASP A 135 -16.63 2.47 1.09
N ALA A 136 -15.39 2.24 0.68
CA ALA A 136 -14.31 1.92 1.61
C ALA A 136 -14.02 3.08 2.58
N PHE A 137 -14.09 4.32 2.11
CA PHE A 137 -13.88 5.49 2.96
C PHE A 137 -15.03 5.64 3.96
N THR A 138 -16.28 5.43 3.52
CA THR A 138 -17.45 5.41 4.43
C THR A 138 -17.30 4.32 5.49
N ARG A 139 -16.90 3.10 5.14
CA ARG A 139 -16.68 2.02 6.13
C ARG A 139 -15.59 2.40 7.13
N GLU A 140 -14.50 3.01 6.67
CA GLU A 140 -13.41 3.43 7.55
C GLU A 140 -13.82 4.58 8.49
N GLN A 141 -14.60 5.55 7.98
CA GLN A 141 -15.19 6.60 8.80
C GLN A 141 -16.13 6.04 9.87
N ILE A 142 -17.00 5.10 9.50
CA ILE A 142 -17.91 4.42 10.43
C ILE A 142 -17.09 3.68 11.50
N ALA A 143 -16.14 2.84 11.10
CA ALA A 143 -15.29 2.09 12.04
C ALA A 143 -14.52 3.01 13.01
N ALA A 144 -14.16 4.23 12.59
CA ALA A 144 -13.52 5.21 13.45
C ALA A 144 -14.45 5.83 14.51
N GLN A 145 -15.77 5.77 14.35
CA GLN A 145 -16.74 6.40 15.27
C GLN A 145 -17.04 5.58 16.55
N ALA A 146 -16.28 4.51 16.82
CA ALA A 146 -16.50 3.61 17.96
C ALA A 146 -17.95 3.07 18.04
N VAL A 147 -18.54 2.82 16.88
CA VAL A 147 -19.89 2.27 16.72
C VAL A 147 -19.88 0.75 16.81
N LYS A 148 -21.01 0.17 17.19
CA LYS A 148 -21.12 -1.27 17.45
C LYS A 148 -21.58 -2.01 16.19
N PRO A 149 -20.79 -2.93 15.62
CA PRO A 149 -21.21 -3.72 14.49
C PRO A 149 -22.38 -4.63 14.89
N VAL A 150 -23.33 -4.80 13.97
CA VAL A 150 -24.51 -5.64 14.20
C VAL A 150 -24.63 -6.74 13.15
N TRP A 151 -25.16 -7.90 13.57
CA TRP A 151 -25.22 -9.10 12.74
C TRP A 151 -26.51 -9.89 12.98
N PRO A 152 -27.07 -10.62 12.00
CA PRO A 152 -28.26 -11.43 12.22
C PRO A 152 -28.00 -12.62 13.14
N LEU A 153 -28.86 -12.83 14.14
CA LEU A 153 -28.71 -13.89 15.15
C LEU A 153 -28.58 -15.30 14.53
N TYR A 154 -29.37 -15.62 13.50
CA TYR A 154 -29.42 -16.95 12.91
C TYR A 154 -28.05 -17.43 12.37
N ASP A 155 -27.16 -16.50 12.00
CA ASP A 155 -25.88 -16.85 11.40
C ASP A 155 -24.79 -17.16 12.45
N LEU A 156 -25.04 -16.87 13.74
CA LEU A 156 -24.09 -17.07 14.84
C LEU A 156 -24.20 -18.45 15.49
N LEU A 157 -25.33 -19.14 15.27
CA LEU A 157 -25.73 -20.35 15.97
C LEU A 157 -26.27 -21.41 15.01
N PRO A 158 -26.17 -22.71 15.35
CA PRO A 158 -26.82 -23.75 14.58
C PRO A 158 -28.34 -23.63 14.63
N GLU A 159 -29.03 -24.05 13.56
CA GLU A 159 -30.48 -23.89 13.37
C GLU A 159 -31.33 -24.41 14.53
N ARG A 160 -30.91 -25.52 15.14
CA ARG A 160 -31.58 -26.12 16.31
C ARG A 160 -31.62 -25.22 17.55
N GLU A 161 -30.79 -24.17 17.61
CA GLU A 161 -30.65 -23.26 18.75
C GLU A 161 -31.27 -21.87 18.49
N TRP A 162 -31.74 -21.60 17.27
CA TRP A 162 -32.28 -20.30 16.88
C TRP A 162 -33.45 -19.88 17.76
N GLU A 163 -34.42 -20.77 17.97
CA GLU A 163 -35.64 -20.44 18.73
C GLU A 163 -35.35 -20.25 20.22
N SER A 164 -34.50 -21.09 20.82
CA SER A 164 -34.09 -20.93 22.22
C SER A 164 -33.31 -19.63 22.43
N ALA A 165 -32.39 -19.28 21.51
CA ALA A 165 -31.61 -18.07 21.61
C ALA A 165 -32.48 -16.82 21.41
N ARG A 166 -33.39 -16.84 20.42
CA ARG A 166 -34.37 -15.79 20.19
C ARG A 166 -35.19 -15.52 21.45
N GLN A 167 -35.73 -16.56 22.07
CA GLN A 167 -36.53 -16.44 23.31
C GLN A 167 -35.70 -15.90 24.48
N GLN A 168 -34.48 -16.41 24.67
CA GLN A 168 -33.59 -15.98 25.75
C GLN A 168 -33.18 -14.51 25.62
N LEU A 169 -32.99 -14.02 24.40
CA LEU A 169 -32.66 -12.62 24.10
C LEU A 169 -33.90 -11.71 24.02
N GLY A 170 -35.12 -12.26 24.10
CA GLY A 170 -36.36 -11.49 23.99
C GLY A 170 -36.57 -10.85 22.61
N LEU A 171 -36.07 -11.48 21.55
CA LEU A 171 -36.17 -10.99 20.18
C LEU A 171 -37.44 -11.50 19.51
N ASP A 172 -38.02 -10.70 18.61
CA ASP A 172 -39.20 -11.12 17.85
C ASP A 172 -38.87 -12.15 16.76
N SER A 173 -37.61 -12.22 16.32
CA SER A 173 -37.17 -13.13 15.27
C SER A 173 -35.67 -13.41 15.32
N PHE A 174 -35.27 -14.59 14.81
CA PHE A 174 -33.86 -14.97 14.68
C PHE A 174 -33.14 -14.29 13.51
N VAL A 175 -33.85 -13.58 12.61
CA VAL A 175 -33.18 -12.75 11.58
C VAL A 175 -32.88 -11.32 12.04
N TRP A 176 -33.25 -10.96 13.28
CA TRP A 176 -32.97 -9.65 13.85
C TRP A 176 -31.48 -9.42 14.06
N LEU A 177 -31.06 -8.17 13.90
CA LEU A 177 -29.69 -7.73 14.07
C LEU A 177 -29.39 -7.55 15.56
N VAL A 178 -28.31 -8.16 16.02
CA VAL A 178 -27.84 -8.13 17.40
C VAL A 178 -26.44 -7.55 17.50
N GLU A 179 -26.14 -6.87 18.61
CA GLU A 179 -24.78 -6.48 19.00
C GLU A 179 -24.16 -7.50 19.97
N ASN A 180 -22.85 -7.48 20.12
CA ASN A 180 -22.15 -8.47 20.96
C ASN A 180 -22.54 -8.44 22.43
N ALA A 181 -22.88 -7.27 22.99
CA ALA A 181 -23.31 -7.18 24.39
C ALA A 181 -24.66 -7.87 24.63
N GLU A 182 -25.57 -7.88 23.65
CA GLU A 182 -26.84 -8.61 23.73
C GLU A 182 -26.57 -10.13 23.74
N LEU A 183 -25.64 -10.59 22.90
CA LEU A 183 -25.26 -11.99 22.79
C LEU A 183 -24.58 -12.57 24.04
N ALA A 184 -23.99 -11.73 24.90
CA ALA A 184 -23.31 -12.16 26.11
C ALA A 184 -24.19 -13.03 27.03
N ALA A 185 -25.52 -12.81 27.02
CA ALA A 185 -26.48 -13.60 27.79
C ALA A 185 -26.50 -15.09 27.40
N LEU A 186 -26.08 -15.44 26.19
CA LEU A 186 -26.03 -16.81 25.71
C LEU A 186 -24.82 -17.59 26.23
N ASN A 187 -23.77 -16.89 26.69
CA ASN A 187 -22.51 -17.48 27.18
C ASN A 187 -21.89 -18.50 26.21
N LYS A 188 -21.87 -18.15 24.92
CA LYS A 188 -21.33 -18.96 23.83
C LYS A 188 -20.01 -18.37 23.35
N THR A 189 -19.07 -19.25 22.98
CA THR A 189 -17.75 -18.85 22.50
C THR A 189 -17.34 -19.62 21.24
N GLY A 190 -16.42 -19.05 20.48
CA GLY A 190 -15.73 -19.69 19.37
C GLY A 190 -14.20 -19.53 19.43
N THR A 191 -13.52 -20.32 18.62
CA THR A 191 -12.09 -20.22 18.34
C THR A 191 -11.93 -19.69 16.92
N LEU A 192 -11.04 -18.72 16.71
CA LEU A 192 -10.69 -18.18 15.40
C LEU A 192 -9.28 -18.60 15.01
N THR A 193 -9.17 -19.22 13.83
CA THR A 193 -7.93 -19.34 13.08
C THR A 193 -7.91 -18.30 11.97
N LEU A 194 -7.01 -17.32 12.08
CA LEU A 194 -6.85 -16.23 11.12
C LEU A 194 -5.59 -16.46 10.29
N THR A 195 -5.74 -16.63 8.98
CA THR A 195 -4.62 -16.80 8.04
C THR A 195 -4.41 -15.50 7.25
N LEU A 196 -3.22 -14.94 7.32
CA LEU A 196 -2.80 -13.75 6.59
C LEU A 196 -2.05 -14.17 5.33
N ASN A 197 -2.70 -14.02 4.17
CA ASN A 197 -2.11 -14.32 2.88
C ASN A 197 -1.52 -13.03 2.27
N ILE A 198 -0.19 -12.92 2.28
CA ILE A 198 0.56 -11.75 1.81
C ILE A 198 1.86 -12.19 1.13
N GLU A 199 2.25 -11.47 0.08
CA GLU A 199 3.51 -11.71 -0.65
C GLU A 199 4.75 -11.47 0.22
N GLN A 200 4.78 -10.38 0.98
CA GLN A 200 5.90 -9.97 1.84
C GLN A 200 5.46 -9.87 3.32
N PRO A 201 5.51 -10.98 4.09
CA PRO A 201 5.06 -11.01 5.48
C PRO A 201 5.82 -10.05 6.42
N GLU A 202 7.06 -9.71 6.13
CA GLU A 202 7.88 -8.72 6.84
C GLU A 202 7.26 -7.32 6.85
N GLN A 203 6.38 -7.01 5.90
CA GLN A 203 5.64 -5.75 5.86
C GLN A 203 4.61 -5.63 7.00
N LEU A 204 4.17 -6.76 7.57
CA LEU A 204 3.21 -6.80 8.68
C LEU A 204 3.84 -7.27 9.99
N TYR A 205 4.98 -7.95 9.93
CA TYR A 205 5.57 -8.60 11.10
C TYR A 205 5.79 -7.62 12.27
N GLY A 206 5.39 -8.04 13.46
CA GLY A 206 5.43 -7.29 14.71
C GLY A 206 4.35 -6.21 14.85
N ARG A 207 3.61 -5.88 13.79
CA ARG A 207 2.55 -4.86 13.85
C ARG A 207 1.29 -5.40 14.53
N PRO A 208 0.54 -4.56 15.26
CA PRO A 208 -0.64 -5.00 15.96
C PRO A 208 -1.79 -5.26 14.99
N LEU A 209 -2.53 -6.33 15.29
CA LEU A 209 -3.83 -6.66 14.73
C LEU A 209 -4.83 -6.62 15.88
N THR A 210 -5.99 -6.01 15.65
CA THR A 210 -7.00 -5.83 16.69
C THR A 210 -8.38 -6.30 16.24
N LEU A 211 -9.04 -7.11 17.07
CA LEU A 211 -10.47 -7.41 17.00
C LEU A 211 -11.18 -6.62 18.09
N HIS A 212 -12.21 -5.87 17.74
CA HIS A 212 -12.99 -5.13 18.74
C HIS A 212 -14.46 -5.02 18.35
N ASP A 213 -15.34 -4.94 19.35
CA ASP A 213 -16.80 -4.83 19.15
C ASP A 213 -17.37 -3.47 19.54
N ASN A 214 -16.52 -2.56 20.03
CA ASN A 214 -16.92 -1.25 20.59
C ASN A 214 -18.01 -1.36 21.68
N ALA A 215 -18.10 -2.51 22.34
CA ALA A 215 -19.03 -2.82 23.42
C ALA A 215 -18.32 -3.40 24.67
N GLY A 216 -16.98 -3.34 24.70
CA GLY A 216 -16.15 -3.69 25.85
C GLY A 216 -15.15 -4.82 25.59
N ASN A 217 -15.21 -5.49 24.44
CA ASN A 217 -14.26 -6.52 24.07
C ASN A 217 -13.26 -5.99 23.03
N THR A 218 -11.98 -6.06 23.39
CA THR A 218 -10.86 -5.73 22.49
C THR A 218 -9.75 -6.76 22.67
N TYR A 219 -9.32 -7.35 21.56
CA TYR A 219 -8.24 -8.33 21.51
C TYR A 219 -7.17 -7.82 20.55
N THR A 220 -5.96 -7.60 21.07
CA THR A 220 -4.82 -7.15 20.27
C THR A 220 -3.71 -8.18 20.33
N LEU A 221 -3.20 -8.55 19.16
CA LEU A 221 -2.06 -9.44 19.02
C LEU A 221 -1.06 -8.89 17.99
N PRO A 222 0.25 -9.09 18.19
CA PRO A 222 1.23 -8.81 17.15
C PRO A 222 1.14 -9.86 16.04
N VAL A 223 1.32 -9.44 14.79
CA VAL A 223 1.51 -10.37 13.66
C VAL A 223 2.89 -11.01 13.79
N ASN A 224 2.96 -12.26 14.23
CA ASN A 224 4.21 -13.01 14.39
C ASN A 224 4.26 -14.31 13.58
N ASP A 225 3.18 -14.62 12.88
CA ASP A 225 3.09 -15.72 11.94
C ASP A 225 2.02 -15.41 10.89
N SER A 226 2.06 -16.17 9.80
CA SER A 226 1.04 -16.24 8.76
C SER A 226 -0.30 -16.75 9.28
N THR A 227 -0.31 -17.52 10.37
CA THR A 227 -1.53 -18.06 10.98
C THR A 227 -1.56 -17.72 12.46
N LEU A 228 -2.62 -17.06 12.88
CA LEU A 228 -2.84 -16.58 14.24
C LEU A 228 -4.07 -17.28 14.81
N THR A 229 -4.02 -17.67 16.09
CA THR A 229 -5.12 -18.36 16.76
C THR A 229 -5.58 -17.57 17.97
N LEU A 230 -6.88 -17.27 18.02
CA LEU A 230 -7.54 -16.67 19.16
C LEU A 230 -8.60 -17.65 19.68
N THR A 231 -8.44 -18.10 20.91
CA THR A 231 -9.37 -19.06 21.54
C THR A 231 -10.37 -18.34 22.43
N THR A 232 -11.51 -18.98 22.70
CA THR A 232 -12.49 -18.55 23.71
C THR A 232 -13.04 -17.13 23.48
N LEU A 233 -13.21 -16.72 22.22
CA LEU A 233 -13.85 -15.45 21.86
C LEU A 233 -15.37 -15.58 22.02
N PRO A 234 -16.09 -14.63 22.66
CA PRO A 234 -17.54 -14.59 22.61
C PRO A 234 -18.07 -14.61 21.18
N ILE A 235 -19.22 -15.26 20.95
CA ILE A 235 -19.85 -15.20 19.63
C ILE A 235 -20.32 -13.78 19.33
N GLY A 236 -20.29 -13.41 18.06
CA GLY A 236 -20.68 -12.07 17.61
C GLY A 236 -19.89 -11.61 16.39
N ILE A 237 -19.94 -10.31 16.12
CA ILE A 237 -19.21 -9.68 15.04
C ILE A 237 -18.19 -8.68 15.60
N TYR A 238 -17.00 -8.66 15.02
CA TYR A 238 -15.90 -7.80 15.45
C TYR A 238 -15.36 -7.02 14.24
N HIS A 239 -15.05 -5.75 14.44
CA HIS A 239 -14.19 -5.01 13.53
C HIS A 239 -12.80 -5.62 13.57
N LEU A 240 -12.19 -5.75 12.40
CA LEU A 240 -10.84 -6.28 12.21
C LEU A 240 -9.93 -5.14 11.75
N THR A 241 -9.12 -4.60 12.66
CA THR A 241 -8.10 -3.59 12.34
C THR A 241 -6.78 -4.28 12.03
N LEU A 242 -6.37 -4.19 10.76
CA LEU A 242 -5.17 -4.83 10.23
C LEU A 242 -4.08 -3.81 9.92
N PRO A 243 -2.80 -4.17 10.11
CA PRO A 243 -1.69 -3.40 9.55
C PRO A 243 -1.75 -3.45 8.02
N LYS A 244 -1.39 -2.35 7.36
CA LYS A 244 -1.52 -2.17 5.90
C LYS A 244 -0.18 -2.00 5.17
N GLY A 245 0.88 -2.57 5.76
CA GLY A 245 2.25 -2.55 5.25
C GLY A 245 3.09 -1.33 5.63
N ARG A 246 4.41 -1.44 5.45
CA ARG A 246 5.42 -0.41 5.75
C ARG A 246 5.75 0.40 4.48
N SER A 247 6.90 0.17 3.85
CA SER A 247 7.26 0.73 2.54
C SER A 247 6.26 0.38 1.46
N GLN A 248 5.79 -0.88 1.44
CA GLN A 248 4.78 -1.35 0.51
C GLN A 248 3.40 -1.26 1.16
N LYS A 249 2.42 -0.75 0.41
CA LYS A 249 1.04 -0.57 0.90
C LYS A 249 0.16 -1.71 0.44
N TYR A 250 -0.71 -2.18 1.34
CA TYR A 250 -1.60 -3.30 1.07
C TYR A 250 -3.05 -2.96 1.41
N ARG A 251 -3.97 -3.56 0.65
CA ARG A 251 -5.39 -3.60 0.96
C ARG A 251 -5.80 -5.00 1.42
N PRO A 252 -6.20 -5.17 2.69
CA PRO A 252 -6.86 -6.39 3.11
C PRO A 252 -8.27 -6.48 2.52
N ASP A 253 -8.76 -7.69 2.28
CA ASP A 253 -10.11 -7.96 1.76
C ASP A 253 -11.16 -8.19 2.86
N ALA A 254 -10.80 -7.99 4.13
CA ALA A 254 -11.68 -8.15 5.28
C ALA A 254 -11.56 -6.97 6.26
N ASP A 255 -12.71 -6.38 6.60
CA ASP A 255 -12.87 -5.34 7.62
C ASP A 255 -13.53 -5.86 8.91
N TYR A 256 -14.12 -7.06 8.84
CA TYR A 256 -14.90 -7.68 9.91
C TYR A 256 -14.59 -9.16 10.04
N VAL A 257 -14.84 -9.72 11.21
CA VAL A 257 -14.88 -11.15 11.45
C VAL A 257 -16.09 -11.54 12.27
N VAL A 258 -16.78 -12.60 11.85
CA VAL A 258 -17.93 -13.17 12.56
C VAL A 258 -17.47 -14.41 13.31
N ILE A 259 -17.64 -14.41 14.62
CA ILE A 259 -17.34 -15.52 15.51
C ILE A 259 -18.63 -16.28 15.79
N ARG A 260 -18.73 -17.49 15.25
CA ARG A 260 -19.80 -18.45 15.52
C ARG A 260 -19.39 -19.39 16.64
N GLU A 261 -20.36 -20.11 17.22
CA GLU A 261 -20.05 -21.16 18.19
C GLU A 261 -19.13 -22.22 17.56
N GLY A 262 -18.05 -22.58 18.27
CA GLY A 262 -17.09 -23.58 17.81
C GLY A 262 -15.94 -23.01 16.97
N GLU A 263 -15.49 -23.77 15.97
CA GLU A 263 -14.32 -23.42 15.17
C GLU A 263 -14.67 -22.48 14.01
N ASN A 264 -13.90 -21.39 13.89
CA ASN A 264 -14.01 -20.39 12.84
C ASN A 264 -12.67 -20.26 12.12
N ALA A 265 -12.72 -20.10 10.80
CA ALA A 265 -11.55 -19.83 9.99
C ALA A 265 -11.80 -18.62 9.09
N LEU A 266 -10.84 -17.71 9.03
CA LEU A 266 -10.84 -16.58 8.12
C LEU A 266 -9.47 -16.48 7.46
N THR A 267 -9.45 -16.46 6.13
CA THR A 267 -8.27 -16.08 5.36
C THR A 267 -8.45 -14.63 4.91
N VAL A 268 -7.48 -13.78 5.22
CA VAL A 268 -7.42 -12.41 4.74
C VAL A 268 -6.36 -12.31 3.67
N ASN A 269 -6.75 -11.88 2.47
CA ASN A 269 -5.83 -11.65 1.37
C ASN A 269 -5.39 -10.19 1.37
N PHE A 270 -4.08 -9.98 1.33
CA PHE A 270 -3.47 -8.66 1.21
C PHE A 270 -3.06 -8.42 -0.24
N THR A 271 -3.77 -7.53 -0.91
CA THR A 271 -3.43 -7.09 -2.27
C THR A 271 -2.45 -5.93 -2.18
N ARG A 272 -1.26 -6.07 -2.79
CA ARG A 272 -0.30 -4.99 -2.90
C ARG A 272 -0.87 -3.87 -3.79
N LEU A 273 -0.80 -2.65 -3.30
CA LEU A 273 -1.27 -1.45 -4.00
C LEU A 273 -0.12 -0.79 -4.75
N GLN A 274 -0.31 -0.54 -6.04
CA GLN A 274 0.62 0.25 -6.88
C GLN A 274 0.15 1.69 -7.03
N ASP A 275 -1.16 1.91 -6.93
CA ASP A 275 -1.82 3.22 -6.98
C ASP A 275 -3.06 3.14 -6.07
N SER A 276 -3.83 4.21 -6.00
CA SER A 276 -4.98 4.38 -5.13
C SER A 276 -6.27 4.46 -5.94
N ALA A 277 -7.31 3.71 -5.54
CA ALA A 277 -8.66 3.91 -6.07
C ALA A 277 -9.18 5.35 -5.85
N ALA A 278 -8.58 6.10 -4.93
CA ALA A 278 -8.88 7.48 -4.66
C ALA A 278 -8.44 8.45 -5.80
N HIS A 279 -7.54 7.98 -6.67
CA HIS A 279 -7.08 8.62 -7.91
C HIS A 279 -8.00 8.30 -9.11
N ASN A 280 -8.87 7.29 -9.00
CA ASN A 280 -9.75 6.89 -10.10
C ASN A 280 -10.72 8.00 -10.50
N GLU A 281 -10.90 8.17 -11.81
CA GLU A 281 -11.85 9.10 -12.41
C GLU A 281 -12.95 8.32 -13.13
N GLN A 282 -14.11 8.93 -13.27
CA GLN A 282 -15.27 8.28 -13.85
C GLN A 282 -16.06 9.21 -14.76
N LEU A 283 -16.57 8.63 -15.84
CA LEU A 283 -17.55 9.26 -16.71
C LEU A 283 -18.89 8.54 -16.61
N THR A 284 -19.96 9.29 -16.35
CA THR A 284 -21.33 8.79 -16.21
C THR A 284 -22.17 9.26 -17.37
N PHE A 285 -22.81 8.32 -18.06
CA PHE A 285 -23.64 8.56 -19.23
C PHE A 285 -25.11 8.52 -18.83
N LEU A 286 -25.80 9.65 -18.97
CA LEU A 286 -27.20 9.82 -18.62
C LEU A 286 -28.09 9.80 -19.87
N GLY A 287 -29.27 9.22 -19.71
CA GLY A 287 -30.25 9.03 -20.76
C GLY A 287 -31.51 9.87 -20.56
N TYR A 288 -32.64 9.35 -21.05
CA TYR A 288 -33.93 9.99 -20.85
C TYR A 288 -34.25 10.20 -19.36
N GLY A 289 -34.70 11.40 -19.00
CA GLY A 289 -34.97 11.78 -17.60
C GLY A 289 -33.72 11.87 -16.73
N ASP A 290 -32.55 12.06 -17.34
CA ASP A 290 -31.23 12.10 -16.66
C ASP A 290 -30.90 10.81 -15.90
N MET A 291 -31.48 9.70 -16.35
CA MET A 291 -31.27 8.38 -15.76
C MET A 291 -29.93 7.80 -16.23
N PRO A 292 -29.04 7.37 -15.31
CA PRO A 292 -27.78 6.75 -15.69
C PRO A 292 -28.04 5.45 -16.46
N PHE A 293 -27.38 5.30 -17.61
CA PHE A 293 -27.45 4.06 -18.41
C PHE A 293 -26.08 3.39 -18.59
N ALA A 294 -24.98 4.14 -18.46
CA ALA A 294 -23.64 3.58 -18.49
C ALA A 294 -22.65 4.37 -17.61
N ARG A 295 -21.59 3.69 -17.17
CA ARG A 295 -20.48 4.22 -16.38
C ARG A 295 -19.17 3.73 -16.98
N LEU A 296 -18.22 4.63 -17.19
CA LEU A 296 -16.84 4.30 -17.53
C LEU A 296 -15.94 4.74 -16.37
N VAL A 297 -15.25 3.81 -15.73
CA VAL A 297 -14.23 4.13 -14.71
C VAL A 297 -12.84 3.96 -15.34
N VAL A 298 -11.99 4.97 -15.15
CA VAL A 298 -10.54 4.87 -15.35
C VAL A 298 -9.95 4.40 -14.03
N ASP A 299 -9.66 3.10 -13.96
CA ASP A 299 -9.15 2.45 -12.76
C ASP A 299 -7.62 2.41 -12.82
N TYR A 300 -7.00 3.43 -12.23
CA TYR A 300 -5.56 3.60 -12.17
C TYR A 300 -4.88 2.52 -11.33
N GLU A 301 -5.52 2.13 -10.23
CA GLU A 301 -5.03 1.07 -9.36
C GLU A 301 -4.90 -0.27 -10.10
N ALA A 302 -5.94 -0.67 -10.83
CA ALA A 302 -5.93 -1.93 -11.58
C ALA A 302 -5.45 -1.78 -13.04
N ARG A 303 -5.04 -0.57 -13.46
CA ARG A 303 -4.60 -0.23 -14.84
C ARG A 303 -5.59 -0.69 -15.93
N GLN A 304 -6.86 -0.43 -15.71
CA GLN A 304 -7.95 -0.85 -16.60
C GLN A 304 -9.06 0.19 -16.73
N LEU A 305 -9.76 0.14 -17.85
CA LEU A 305 -11.03 0.82 -18.06
C LEU A 305 -12.17 -0.16 -17.75
N VAL A 306 -13.11 0.26 -16.92
CA VAL A 306 -14.30 -0.53 -16.58
C VAL A 306 -15.53 0.17 -17.13
N LEU A 307 -16.07 -0.36 -18.23
CA LEU A 307 -17.32 0.10 -18.82
C LEU A 307 -18.48 -0.78 -18.38
N ASP A 308 -19.45 -0.21 -17.68
CA ASP A 308 -20.66 -0.89 -17.25
C ASP A 308 -21.89 -0.24 -17.89
N ILE A 309 -22.71 -1.02 -18.57
CA ILE A 309 -23.92 -0.55 -19.28
C ILE A 309 -25.13 -1.29 -18.72
N ASN A 310 -26.02 -0.56 -18.05
CA ASN A 310 -27.06 -1.16 -17.20
C ASN A 310 -28.48 -0.95 -17.73
N ASN A 311 -28.64 -0.22 -18.83
CA ASN A 311 -29.96 0.01 -19.43
C ASN A 311 -29.93 -0.17 -20.96
N ALA A 312 -30.77 -1.08 -21.45
CA ALA A 312 -30.90 -1.40 -22.87
C ALA A 312 -31.65 -0.31 -23.68
N THR A 313 -32.29 0.64 -22.99
CA THR A 313 -32.97 1.80 -23.57
C THR A 313 -32.45 3.08 -22.93
N PRO A 314 -31.23 3.55 -23.30
CA PRO A 314 -30.69 4.82 -22.83
C PRO A 314 -31.65 5.99 -23.07
N HIS A 315 -32.23 6.07 -24.27
CA HIS A 315 -33.13 7.16 -24.62
C HIS A 315 -34.13 6.72 -25.70
N SER A 316 -35.40 6.57 -25.32
CA SER A 316 -36.48 6.06 -26.20
C SER A 316 -36.69 6.88 -27.49
N TYR A 317 -36.48 8.21 -27.46
CA TYR A 317 -36.56 9.06 -28.65
C TYR A 317 -35.38 8.93 -29.63
N PHE A 318 -34.33 8.19 -29.29
CA PHE A 318 -33.20 7.85 -30.17
C PHE A 318 -33.29 6.37 -30.61
N ALA A 319 -34.47 5.92 -31.00
CA ALA A 319 -34.73 4.53 -31.36
C ALA A 319 -33.75 4.04 -32.43
N ASN A 320 -33.01 2.97 -32.11
CA ASN A 320 -31.99 2.31 -32.93
C ASN A 320 -30.92 3.25 -33.52
N THR A 321 -30.77 4.45 -32.96
CA THR A 321 -29.83 5.48 -33.40
C THR A 321 -28.73 5.62 -32.37
N LEU A 322 -27.51 5.90 -32.82
CA LEU A 322 -26.37 6.13 -31.93
C LEU A 322 -26.68 7.24 -30.93
N TYR A 323 -26.60 6.92 -29.64
CA TYR A 323 -26.83 7.87 -28.55
C TYR A 323 -25.52 8.23 -27.86
N ALA A 324 -24.64 7.25 -27.64
CA ALA A 324 -23.30 7.48 -27.12
C ALA A 324 -22.31 6.46 -27.70
N SER A 325 -21.02 6.76 -27.65
CA SER A 325 -19.98 5.76 -27.91
C SER A 325 -18.70 6.04 -27.15
N ILE A 326 -17.94 4.98 -26.93
CA ILE A 326 -16.59 5.02 -26.38
C ILE A 326 -15.68 4.29 -27.35
N THR A 327 -14.61 4.93 -27.76
CA THR A 327 -13.53 4.33 -28.53
C THR A 327 -12.24 4.51 -27.76
N VAL A 328 -11.49 3.43 -27.55
CA VAL A 328 -10.18 3.47 -26.89
C VAL A 328 -9.11 3.31 -27.96
N LEU A 329 -8.14 4.21 -27.95
CA LEU A 329 -7.00 4.20 -28.86
C LEU A 329 -5.71 4.05 -28.05
N THR A 330 -4.71 3.38 -28.60
CA THR A 330 -3.36 3.37 -28.04
C THR A 330 -2.73 4.77 -28.13
N ALA A 331 -1.56 4.95 -27.52
CA ALA A 331 -0.76 6.18 -27.65
C ALA A 331 -0.41 6.52 -29.12
N SER A 332 -0.26 5.52 -30.00
CA SER A 332 0.00 5.72 -31.43
C SER A 332 -1.26 5.97 -32.26
N GLY A 333 -2.45 5.94 -31.65
CA GLY A 333 -3.74 6.15 -32.30
C GLY A 333 -4.39 4.88 -32.87
N GLU A 334 -3.86 3.69 -32.59
CA GLU A 334 -4.47 2.42 -32.99
C GLU A 334 -5.73 2.14 -32.16
N LYS A 335 -6.82 1.74 -32.81
CA LYS A 335 -8.08 1.43 -32.12
C LYS A 335 -8.05 0.04 -31.48
N VAL A 336 -8.09 -0.01 -30.15
CA VAL A 336 -8.11 -1.26 -29.37
C VAL A 336 -9.50 -1.67 -28.91
N PHE A 337 -10.42 -0.72 -28.77
CA PHE A 337 -11.79 -1.00 -28.35
C PHE A 337 -12.77 0.03 -28.92
N GLU A 338 -14.00 -0.43 -29.22
CA GLU A 338 -15.12 0.43 -29.60
C GLU A 338 -16.42 -0.13 -29.04
N ARG A 339 -17.20 0.73 -28.40
CA ARG A 339 -18.57 0.43 -27.98
C ARG A 339 -19.51 1.52 -28.45
N LYS A 340 -20.49 1.12 -29.27
CA LYS A 340 -21.62 1.96 -29.66
C LYS A 340 -22.83 1.66 -28.79
N MET A 341 -23.48 2.71 -28.31
CA MET A 341 -24.64 2.64 -27.43
C MET A 341 -25.79 3.37 -28.12
N ASN A 342 -26.74 2.61 -28.66
CA ASN A 342 -27.92 3.17 -29.31
C ASN A 342 -29.00 3.56 -28.29
N GLY A 343 -29.90 4.49 -28.62
CA GLY A 343 -30.96 4.93 -27.72
C GLY A 343 -31.97 3.86 -27.31
N THR A 344 -32.12 2.82 -28.13
CA THR A 344 -32.85 1.57 -27.83
C THR A 344 -32.04 0.37 -28.31
N ASN A 345 -32.33 -0.82 -27.78
CA ASN A 345 -31.64 -2.07 -28.11
C ASN A 345 -30.11 -1.98 -27.88
N CYS A 346 -29.72 -1.24 -26.83
CA CYS A 346 -28.34 -1.16 -26.39
C CYS A 346 -27.94 -2.47 -25.70
N ALA A 347 -26.80 -3.04 -26.08
CA ALA A 347 -26.24 -4.19 -25.38
C ALA A 347 -25.76 -3.77 -23.99
N THR A 348 -26.29 -4.42 -22.96
CA THR A 348 -25.91 -4.22 -21.56
C THR A 348 -24.78 -5.15 -21.14
N GLY A 349 -24.16 -4.85 -20.00
CA GLY A 349 -23.14 -5.66 -19.37
C GLY A 349 -21.84 -4.90 -19.11
N LYS A 350 -20.98 -5.56 -18.33
CA LYS A 350 -19.67 -5.06 -17.91
C LYS A 350 -18.59 -5.49 -18.91
N THR A 351 -17.77 -4.54 -19.33
CA THR A 351 -16.59 -4.75 -20.18
C THR A 351 -15.37 -4.16 -19.51
N ILE A 352 -14.26 -4.91 -19.49
CA ILE A 352 -12.97 -4.47 -18.95
C ILE A 352 -11.98 -4.36 -20.10
N VAL A 353 -11.25 -3.25 -20.18
CA VAL A 353 -10.24 -3.00 -21.20
C VAL A 353 -8.95 -2.54 -20.52
N PRO A 354 -7.85 -3.30 -20.54
CA PRO A 354 -6.58 -2.83 -19.99
C PRO A 354 -6.07 -1.61 -20.77
N PHE A 355 -5.36 -0.71 -20.11
CA PHE A 355 -4.72 0.43 -20.77
C PHE A 355 -3.23 0.53 -20.44
N SER A 356 -2.50 1.28 -21.25
CA SER A 356 -1.14 1.72 -20.94
C SER A 356 -1.07 3.24 -21.00
N ASP A 357 0.04 3.81 -20.56
CA ASP A 357 0.21 5.26 -20.50
C ASP A 357 -0.07 5.93 -21.86
N HIS A 358 -0.71 7.09 -21.80
CA HIS A 358 -1.09 7.91 -22.95
C HIS A 358 -2.06 7.26 -23.95
N TYR A 359 -2.81 6.23 -23.53
CA TYR A 359 -3.99 5.80 -24.28
C TYR A 359 -5.01 6.94 -24.37
N HIS A 360 -5.80 6.95 -25.44
CA HIS A 360 -6.80 7.97 -25.69
C HIS A 360 -8.22 7.41 -25.58
N LEU A 361 -9.12 8.22 -25.02
CA LEU A 361 -10.55 7.99 -24.99
C LEU A 361 -11.22 8.96 -25.97
N TYR A 362 -11.83 8.42 -27.02
CA TYR A 362 -12.68 9.19 -27.93
C TYR A 362 -14.14 8.90 -27.63
N LEU A 363 -14.84 9.91 -27.13
CA LEU A 363 -16.19 9.82 -26.62
C LEU A 363 -17.17 10.53 -27.55
N TYR A 364 -18.38 9.98 -27.63
CA TYR A 364 -19.52 10.63 -28.25
C TYR A 364 -20.72 10.60 -27.30
N HIS A 365 -21.45 11.71 -27.22
CA HIS A 365 -22.79 11.77 -26.64
C HIS A 365 -23.68 12.66 -27.50
N ALA A 366 -24.86 12.16 -27.87
CA ALA A 366 -25.82 12.91 -28.69
C ALA A 366 -26.31 14.18 -27.96
N GLU A 367 -26.36 14.12 -26.63
CA GLU A 367 -26.77 15.17 -25.71
C GLU A 367 -25.64 15.45 -24.69
N PRO A 368 -24.59 16.23 -25.02
CA PRO A 368 -23.37 16.30 -24.21
C PRO A 368 -23.55 16.81 -22.78
N GLY A 369 -24.62 17.57 -22.49
CA GLY A 369 -24.97 17.96 -21.12
C GLY A 369 -25.36 16.79 -20.19
N ARG A 370 -25.61 15.61 -20.76
CA ARG A 370 -25.92 14.34 -20.08
C ARG A 370 -24.70 13.42 -19.91
N LEU A 371 -23.51 13.87 -20.27
CA LEU A 371 -22.26 13.23 -19.88
C LEU A 371 -21.72 13.98 -18.65
N LYS A 372 -21.39 13.25 -17.58
CA LYS A 372 -20.87 13.81 -16.31
C LYS A 372 -19.52 13.18 -15.98
N GLY A 373 -18.60 13.97 -15.43
CA GLY A 373 -17.30 13.50 -14.96
C GLY A 373 -17.23 13.54 -13.43
N LEU A 374 -16.56 12.57 -12.83
CA LEU A 374 -16.31 12.43 -11.40
C LEU A 374 -14.81 12.24 -11.14
N PRO A 375 -14.24 12.81 -10.07
CA PRO A 375 -14.89 13.64 -9.05
C PRO A 375 -15.47 14.95 -9.61
N GLY A 376 -16.61 15.41 -9.07
CA GLY A 376 -17.35 16.56 -9.60
C GLY A 376 -16.60 17.89 -9.47
N GLU A 377 -15.54 17.91 -8.67
CA GLU A 377 -14.60 19.01 -8.53
C GLU A 377 -13.70 19.18 -9.76
N LEU A 378 -13.58 18.17 -10.62
CA LEU A 378 -12.72 18.19 -11.80
C LEU A 378 -13.51 18.55 -13.06
N ALA A 379 -12.92 19.38 -13.91
CA ALA A 379 -13.49 19.75 -15.20
C ALA A 379 -13.14 18.70 -16.27
N LEU A 380 -13.80 17.54 -16.22
CA LEU A 380 -13.47 16.40 -17.10
C LEU A 380 -14.29 16.33 -18.39
N ILE A 381 -15.40 17.08 -18.51
CA ILE A 381 -16.35 16.96 -19.63
C ILE A 381 -16.58 18.32 -20.29
N SER A 382 -16.52 18.36 -21.62
CA SER A 382 -16.84 19.54 -22.43
C SER A 382 -18.29 19.52 -22.93
N PRO A 383 -18.87 20.67 -23.32
CA PRO A 383 -20.22 20.73 -23.90
C PRO A 383 -20.27 20.21 -25.35
N ALA A 384 -19.17 19.68 -25.90
CA ALA A 384 -19.10 19.16 -27.25
C ALA A 384 -19.61 17.71 -27.33
N LYS A 385 -20.28 17.37 -28.46
CA LYS A 385 -20.77 16.00 -28.70
C LYS A 385 -19.64 14.98 -28.80
N TYR A 386 -18.49 15.38 -29.33
CA TYR A 386 -17.31 14.54 -29.49
C TYR A 386 -16.21 15.09 -28.60
N GLN A 387 -15.57 14.20 -27.84
CA GLN A 387 -14.56 14.57 -26.85
C GLN A 387 -13.37 13.62 -27.00
N LEU A 388 -12.17 14.17 -26.93
CA LEU A 388 -10.94 13.40 -26.92
C LEU A 388 -10.25 13.66 -25.59
N LEU A 389 -9.94 12.59 -24.87
CA LEU A 389 -9.18 12.60 -23.64
C LEU A 389 -7.96 11.68 -23.79
N ARG A 390 -6.91 11.94 -23.02
CA ARG A 390 -5.73 11.08 -22.87
C ARG A 390 -5.63 10.66 -21.41
N ILE A 391 -5.28 9.42 -21.19
CA ILE A 391 -5.03 8.86 -19.86
C ILE A 391 -3.56 9.13 -19.52
N ASP A 392 -3.32 10.11 -18.65
CA ASP A 392 -1.99 10.43 -18.14
C ASP A 392 -1.80 9.84 -16.74
N ASN A 393 -0.57 9.82 -16.26
CA ASN A 393 -0.21 9.21 -14.99
C ASN A 393 -0.78 9.97 -13.77
N GLU A 394 -1.18 11.23 -13.95
CA GLU A 394 -1.76 12.11 -12.93
C GLU A 394 -3.29 12.23 -13.04
N GLY A 395 -3.90 11.75 -14.13
CA GLY A 395 -5.34 11.88 -14.38
C GLY A 395 -5.69 11.99 -15.87
N LEU A 396 -6.96 12.24 -16.17
CA LEU A 396 -7.43 12.44 -17.54
C LEU A 396 -7.11 13.85 -18.04
N TYR A 397 -6.37 13.93 -19.14
CA TYR A 397 -6.19 15.15 -19.91
C TYR A 397 -7.26 15.28 -21.00
N HIS A 398 -8.06 16.33 -20.98
CA HIS A 398 -9.07 16.63 -21.99
C HIS A 398 -8.56 17.69 -22.97
N PHE A 399 -8.38 17.33 -24.25
CA PHE A 399 -7.76 18.20 -25.26
C PHE A 399 -8.47 19.54 -25.52
N THR A 400 -9.81 19.56 -25.52
CA THR A 400 -10.57 20.81 -25.72
C THR A 400 -10.58 21.72 -24.49
N LEU A 401 -10.65 21.14 -23.28
CA LEU A 401 -10.65 21.90 -22.03
C LEU A 401 -9.24 22.37 -21.68
N ASN A 402 -8.22 21.63 -22.13
CA ASN A 402 -6.82 21.84 -21.80
C ASN A 402 -6.63 21.97 -20.29
N ASN A 403 -7.22 21.04 -19.53
CA ASN A 403 -7.02 20.94 -18.08
C ASN A 403 -5.58 20.50 -17.77
N ASP A 404 -5.22 20.57 -16.50
CA ASP A 404 -3.91 20.21 -15.98
C ASP A 404 -4.08 19.03 -15.01
N PRO A 405 -3.85 17.78 -15.47
CA PRO A 405 -3.99 16.59 -14.63
C PRO A 405 -3.15 16.63 -13.34
N ALA A 406 -1.96 17.25 -13.37
CA ALA A 406 -1.13 17.36 -12.17
C ALA A 406 -1.76 18.32 -11.13
N ALA A 407 -2.33 19.43 -11.59
CA ALA A 407 -3.07 20.35 -10.73
C ALA A 407 -4.39 19.73 -10.23
N ASP A 408 -5.08 18.97 -11.08
CA ASP A 408 -6.31 18.24 -10.73
C ASP A 408 -6.01 17.17 -9.65
N LEU A 409 -4.94 16.39 -9.80
CA LEU A 409 -4.50 15.43 -8.79
C LEU A 409 -4.16 16.11 -7.45
N LEU A 410 -3.44 17.24 -7.49
CA LEU A 410 -3.12 18.02 -6.29
C LEU A 410 -4.40 18.53 -5.60
N LYS A 411 -5.42 18.93 -6.38
CA LYS A 411 -6.72 19.33 -5.85
C LYS A 411 -7.41 18.17 -5.13
N ILE A 412 -7.45 16.99 -5.74
CA ILE A 412 -8.04 15.79 -5.12
C ILE A 412 -7.26 15.38 -3.87
N PHE A 413 -5.93 15.42 -3.91
CA PHE A 413 -5.09 15.12 -2.75
C PHE A 413 -5.47 16.02 -1.56
N ASN A 414 -5.55 17.34 -1.77
CA ASN A 414 -5.87 18.29 -0.71
C ASN A 414 -7.30 18.10 -0.18
N LEU A 415 -8.29 17.88 -1.05
CA LEU A 415 -9.66 17.58 -0.64
C LEU A 415 -9.74 16.35 0.26
N ARG A 416 -9.00 15.28 -0.09
CA ARG A 416 -8.95 14.06 0.72
C ARG A 416 -8.19 14.26 2.03
N ALA A 417 -7.07 14.97 2.01
CA ALA A 417 -6.33 15.33 3.22
C ALA A 417 -7.22 16.12 4.20
N ASP A 418 -7.99 17.09 3.71
CA ASP A 418 -8.90 17.88 4.53
C ASP A 418 -10.10 17.05 5.04
N ALA A 419 -10.61 16.12 4.23
CA ALA A 419 -11.64 15.18 4.68
C ALA A 419 -11.15 14.28 5.83
N ILE A 420 -9.88 13.86 5.80
CA ILE A 420 -9.27 13.12 6.91
C ILE A 420 -9.14 14.01 8.14
N ARG A 421 -8.63 15.25 7.99
CA ARG A 421 -8.48 16.21 9.11
C ARG A 421 -9.80 16.58 9.76
N ALA A 422 -10.88 16.61 8.99
CA ALA A 422 -12.23 16.85 9.50
C ALA A 422 -12.77 15.71 10.38
N CYS A 423 -12.10 14.55 10.42
CA CYS A 423 -12.47 13.38 11.21
C CYS A 423 -11.38 13.05 12.25
N PRO A 424 -11.47 13.59 13.49
CA PRO A 424 -10.45 13.38 14.52
C PRO A 424 -10.20 11.91 14.88
N SER A 425 -11.24 11.08 14.84
CA SER A 425 -11.11 9.64 15.10
C SER A 425 -10.31 8.93 14.01
N LEU A 426 -10.49 9.32 12.74
CA LEU A 426 -9.70 8.81 11.61
C LEU A 426 -8.25 9.31 11.66
N MET A 427 -8.04 10.57 12.05
CA MET A 427 -6.70 11.13 12.30
C MET A 427 -5.91 10.31 13.33
N ALA A 428 -6.57 9.85 14.39
CA ALA A 428 -5.96 9.05 15.45
C ALA A 428 -5.56 7.63 14.99
N GLN A 429 -6.06 7.14 13.84
CA GLN A 429 -5.69 5.83 13.33
C GLN A 429 -4.38 5.90 12.51
N PRO A 430 -3.29 5.24 12.95
CA PRO A 430 -1.99 5.32 12.26
C PRO A 430 -1.94 4.51 10.96
N TYR A 431 -2.81 3.49 10.83
CA TYR A 431 -2.82 2.53 9.71
C TYR A 431 -4.10 2.64 8.86
N ALA A 432 -4.75 3.80 8.83
CA ALA A 432 -5.94 4.01 8.01
C ALA A 432 -5.61 3.89 6.50
N ALA A 433 -6.49 3.20 5.76
CA ALA A 433 -6.38 3.01 4.30
C ALA A 433 -6.34 4.35 3.57
N CYS A 434 -7.18 5.32 3.97
CA CYS A 434 -7.21 6.64 3.35
C CYS A 434 -5.86 7.38 3.43
N LYS A 435 -5.04 7.09 4.45
CA LYS A 435 -3.69 7.65 4.56
C LYS A 435 -2.72 6.99 3.58
N ASN A 436 -2.86 5.67 3.38
CA ASN A 436 -2.11 4.96 2.34
C ASN A 436 -2.48 5.48 0.95
N ASP A 437 -3.75 5.78 0.71
CA ASP A 437 -4.22 6.37 -0.55
C ASP A 437 -3.50 7.69 -0.85
N LEU A 438 -3.39 8.60 0.13
CA LEU A 438 -2.61 9.84 -0.03
C LEU A 438 -1.13 9.56 -0.30
N ARG A 439 -0.54 8.57 0.39
CA ARG A 439 0.86 8.18 0.17
C ARG A 439 1.10 7.67 -1.25
N LEU A 440 0.16 6.91 -1.81
CA LEU A 440 0.22 6.42 -3.18
C LEU A 440 0.02 7.54 -4.19
N MET A 441 -0.94 8.45 -3.98
CA MET A 441 -1.11 9.62 -4.87
C MET A 441 0.17 10.48 -4.99
N LEU A 442 0.98 10.58 -3.92
CA LEU A 442 2.25 11.30 -3.95
C LEU A 442 3.28 10.72 -4.94
N SER A 443 3.21 9.43 -5.32
CA SER A 443 4.15 8.89 -6.32
C SER A 443 3.94 9.46 -7.72
N HIS A 444 2.79 10.08 -7.97
CA HIS A 444 2.42 10.70 -9.25
C HIS A 444 2.66 12.22 -9.26
N ILE A 445 3.17 12.79 -8.15
CA ILE A 445 3.48 14.21 -8.06
C ILE A 445 4.99 14.40 -8.28
N GLU A 446 5.38 15.31 -9.17
CA GLU A 446 6.79 15.59 -9.46
C GLU A 446 7.49 16.41 -8.36
N GLU A 447 8.82 16.34 -8.33
CA GLU A 447 9.64 17.22 -7.50
C GLU A 447 9.72 18.63 -8.11
N PRO A 448 9.79 19.70 -7.29
CA PRO A 448 9.92 19.71 -5.82
C PRO A 448 8.58 19.68 -5.05
N THR A 449 7.44 19.65 -5.76
CA THR A 449 6.10 19.73 -5.17
C THR A 449 5.82 18.55 -4.25
N ARG A 450 6.22 17.34 -4.64
CA ARG A 450 6.05 16.12 -3.84
C ARG A 450 6.69 16.25 -2.46
N SER A 451 7.97 16.63 -2.38
CA SER A 451 8.67 16.79 -1.11
C SER A 451 8.08 17.91 -0.23
N ALA A 452 7.54 18.97 -0.84
CA ALA A 452 6.84 20.02 -0.10
C ALA A 452 5.51 19.52 0.48
N LEU A 453 4.73 18.80 -0.32
CA LEU A 453 3.42 18.27 0.05
C LEU A 453 3.53 17.17 1.12
N MET A 454 4.54 16.30 1.01
CA MET A 454 4.88 15.31 2.03
C MET A 454 5.11 15.94 3.40
N ARG A 455 5.89 17.04 3.45
CA ARG A 455 6.15 17.75 4.70
C ARG A 455 4.91 18.46 5.24
N ALA A 456 4.13 19.09 4.36
CA ALA A 456 2.91 19.81 4.74
C ALA A 456 1.77 18.89 5.21
N SER A 457 1.78 17.62 4.79
CA SER A 457 0.71 16.65 5.04
C SER A 457 1.14 15.47 5.92
N ALA A 458 2.25 15.59 6.64
CA ALA A 458 2.79 14.52 7.49
C ALA A 458 1.78 14.01 8.55
N ASP A 459 0.82 14.86 8.94
CA ASP A 459 -0.25 14.55 9.89
C ASP A 459 -1.29 13.54 9.35
N VAL A 460 -1.51 13.54 8.03
CA VAL A 460 -2.48 12.69 7.33
C VAL A 460 -1.82 11.57 6.52
N LEU A 461 -0.51 11.41 6.60
CA LEU A 461 0.22 10.31 5.96
C LEU A 461 0.37 9.11 6.92
N PRO A 462 0.60 7.90 6.40
CA PRO A 462 0.82 6.72 7.22
C PRO A 462 2.06 6.92 8.10
N ALA A 463 2.02 6.42 9.34
CA ALA A 463 3.13 6.58 10.27
C ALA A 463 4.38 5.75 9.90
N ASP A 464 4.18 4.66 9.14
CA ASP A 464 5.21 3.68 8.81
C ASP A 464 5.38 3.57 7.29
N ASN A 465 6.55 3.94 6.77
CA ASN A 465 6.82 3.97 5.33
C ASN A 465 8.23 3.47 4.96
N ASP A 466 9.00 3.00 5.95
CA ASP A 466 10.37 2.57 5.72
C ASP A 466 10.42 1.12 5.23
N GLU A 467 11.47 0.78 4.50
CA GLU A 467 11.71 -0.61 4.10
C GLU A 467 11.91 -1.49 5.35
N PRO A 468 11.28 -2.69 5.41
CA PRO A 468 11.55 -3.62 6.49
C PRO A 468 13.05 -3.96 6.55
N GLY A 469 13.64 -3.85 7.74
CA GLY A 469 15.03 -4.26 7.95
C GLY A 469 15.21 -5.76 7.73
N GLU A 470 16.39 -6.17 7.26
CA GLU A 470 16.72 -7.56 6.93
C GLU A 470 16.53 -8.55 8.10
N GLY A 471 16.56 -8.07 9.35
CA GLY A 471 16.36 -8.86 10.56
C GLY A 471 14.94 -8.87 11.13
N ILE A 472 13.98 -8.18 10.50
CA ILE A 472 12.56 -8.17 10.93
C ILE A 472 11.94 -9.53 10.61
N GLY A 473 11.32 -10.19 11.60
CA GLY A 473 10.70 -11.49 11.36
C GLY A 473 10.70 -12.48 12.53
N LYS A 474 10.37 -13.74 12.21
CA LYS A 474 10.35 -14.92 13.08
C LYS A 474 11.70 -15.18 13.74
N GLY A 475 12.79 -14.88 13.04
CA GLY A 475 14.12 -15.18 13.49
C GLY A 475 15.17 -14.96 12.41
N VAL A 476 16.44 -15.05 12.82
CA VAL A 476 17.59 -15.01 11.92
C VAL A 476 18.53 -16.16 12.30
N THR A 477 18.90 -16.97 11.31
CA THR A 477 19.88 -18.04 11.49
C THR A 477 21.18 -17.69 10.78
N LEU A 478 22.29 -17.71 11.52
CA LEU A 478 23.63 -17.47 11.03
C LEU A 478 24.44 -18.76 11.05
N HIS A 479 25.16 -18.99 9.96
CA HIS A 479 26.08 -20.10 9.79
C HIS A 479 27.50 -19.55 9.70
N LEU A 480 28.27 -19.70 10.78
CA LEU A 480 29.65 -19.26 10.83
C LEU A 480 30.55 -20.37 10.30
N ARG A 481 31.30 -20.07 9.24
CA ARG A 481 32.11 -21.05 8.51
C ARG A 481 33.56 -20.63 8.43
N GLY A 482 34.42 -21.61 8.60
CA GLY A 482 35.85 -21.46 8.47
C GLY A 482 36.43 -22.13 7.21
N GLN A 483 37.64 -22.65 7.32
CA GLN A 483 38.36 -23.20 6.16
C GLN A 483 37.60 -24.37 5.52
N GLY A 484 37.57 -24.39 4.18
CA GLY A 484 36.86 -25.44 3.43
C GLY A 484 35.34 -25.36 3.56
N ALA A 485 34.79 -24.19 3.88
CA ALA A 485 33.36 -23.96 4.12
C ALA A 485 32.78 -24.81 5.28
N ARG A 486 33.63 -25.29 6.18
CA ARG A 486 33.20 -26.01 7.37
C ARG A 486 32.47 -25.06 8.31
N GLU A 487 31.21 -25.35 8.61
CA GLU A 487 30.50 -24.69 9.70
C GLU A 487 31.07 -25.13 11.05
N PHE A 488 31.51 -24.17 11.86
CA PHE A 488 32.01 -24.43 13.22
C PHE A 488 31.04 -23.92 14.28
N CYS A 489 30.17 -22.96 13.95
CA CYS A 489 29.16 -22.42 14.86
C CYS A 489 27.90 -22.02 14.09
N GLN A 490 26.73 -22.32 14.66
CA GLN A 490 25.44 -21.83 14.21
C GLN A 490 24.82 -20.95 15.30
N LEU A 491 24.28 -19.80 14.91
CA LEU A 491 23.51 -18.92 15.79
C LEU A 491 22.06 -18.88 15.29
N ALA A 492 21.09 -19.24 16.12
CA ALA A 492 19.68 -19.20 15.74
C ALA A 492 18.92 -18.28 16.69
N TYR A 493 18.59 -17.08 16.22
CA TYR A 493 17.73 -16.14 16.92
C TYR A 493 16.26 -16.48 16.68
N ASP A 494 15.51 -16.74 17.75
CA ASP A 494 14.06 -16.93 17.75
C ASP A 494 13.41 -15.69 18.36
N ASN A 495 12.77 -14.89 17.50
CA ASN A 495 12.15 -13.63 17.89
C ASN A 495 10.88 -13.84 18.72
N ARG A 496 10.15 -14.95 18.50
CA ARG A 496 8.93 -15.26 19.25
C ARG A 496 9.25 -15.65 20.68
N GLN A 497 10.31 -16.43 20.87
CA GLN A 497 10.77 -16.86 22.20
C GLN A 497 11.77 -15.89 22.83
N GLN A 498 12.17 -14.84 22.09
CA GLN A 498 13.17 -13.86 22.50
C GLN A 498 14.42 -14.55 23.06
N ARG A 499 15.05 -15.41 22.25
CA ARG A 499 16.26 -16.12 22.65
C ARG A 499 17.18 -16.39 21.46
N ILE A 500 18.46 -16.55 21.73
CA ILE A 500 19.44 -17.00 20.74
C ILE A 500 20.06 -18.32 21.19
N THR A 501 20.09 -19.30 20.28
CA THR A 501 20.75 -20.59 20.49
C THR A 501 22.08 -20.59 19.77
N ILE A 502 23.16 -20.89 20.48
CA ILE A 502 24.53 -20.96 19.97
C ILE A 502 24.95 -22.42 19.94
N THR A 503 25.19 -22.98 18.77
CA THR A 503 25.57 -24.39 18.61
C THR A 503 26.97 -24.50 18.02
N THR A 504 27.92 -24.98 18.82
CA THR A 504 29.30 -25.24 18.39
C THR A 504 29.42 -26.65 17.84
N ARG A 505 30.04 -26.81 16.66
CA ARG A 505 30.35 -28.10 16.07
C ARG A 505 31.77 -28.51 16.44
N ALA A 506 31.99 -29.80 16.71
CA ALA A 506 33.33 -30.29 17.00
C ALA A 506 34.29 -30.00 15.83
N GLY A 507 35.50 -29.53 16.12
CA GLY A 507 36.54 -29.25 15.12
C GLY A 507 37.31 -27.96 15.31
N GLN A 508 38.23 -27.71 14.38
CA GLN A 508 38.92 -26.43 14.21
C GLN A 508 38.15 -25.54 13.23
N PRO A 509 37.90 -24.25 13.55
CA PRO A 509 37.35 -23.29 12.60
C PRO A 509 38.27 -23.12 11.36
N HIS A 510 39.56 -22.85 11.56
CA HIS A 510 40.52 -22.62 10.49
C HIS A 510 41.95 -23.10 10.88
N PRO A 511 42.36 -24.32 10.49
CA PRO A 511 43.60 -24.98 10.93
C PRO A 511 44.92 -24.19 10.77
N TYR A 512 44.99 -23.22 9.86
CA TYR A 512 46.18 -22.35 9.66
C TYR A 512 46.06 -20.94 10.25
N TYR A 513 44.99 -20.64 11.00
CA TYR A 513 44.69 -19.29 11.48
C TYR A 513 44.94 -19.19 12.99
N THR A 514 46.06 -18.57 13.36
CA THR A 514 46.60 -18.59 14.74
C THR A 514 46.04 -17.51 15.66
N ALA A 515 45.13 -16.68 15.16
CA ALA A 515 44.51 -15.60 15.92
C ALA A 515 43.02 -15.88 16.16
N THR A 516 42.37 -14.94 16.86
CA THR A 516 40.92 -14.89 17.02
C THR A 516 40.24 -14.90 15.68
N TYR A 517 39.44 -15.92 15.42
CA TYR A 517 38.74 -16.09 14.17
C TYR A 517 37.31 -15.52 14.22
N SER A 518 36.63 -15.68 15.36
CA SER A 518 35.30 -15.13 15.58
C SER A 518 35.02 -14.91 17.06
N THR A 519 34.27 -13.85 17.38
CA THR A 519 33.75 -13.61 18.72
C THR A 519 32.26 -13.29 18.67
N LEU A 520 31.54 -13.73 19.68
CA LEU A 520 30.14 -13.39 19.90
C LEU A 520 29.99 -12.83 21.30
N THR A 521 29.40 -11.66 21.42
CA THR A 521 29.09 -11.03 22.71
C THR A 521 27.62 -10.62 22.72
N VAL A 522 26.93 -10.89 23.82
CA VAL A 522 25.58 -10.36 24.08
C VAL A 522 25.67 -9.43 25.27
N THR A 523 25.19 -8.20 25.11
CA THR A 523 25.16 -7.20 26.19
C THR A 523 23.73 -6.79 26.51
N ASP A 524 23.50 -6.42 27.77
CA ASP A 524 22.27 -5.75 28.16
C ASP A 524 22.21 -4.31 27.63
N ALA A 525 21.07 -3.65 27.84
CA ALA A 525 20.86 -2.27 27.38
C ALA A 525 21.84 -1.24 28.01
N SER A 526 22.50 -1.58 29.11
CA SER A 526 23.51 -0.75 29.79
C SER A 526 24.95 -1.04 29.34
N GLY A 527 25.14 -2.03 28.45
CA GLY A 527 26.45 -2.48 27.99
C GLY A 527 27.09 -3.55 28.87
N GLY A 528 26.38 -4.09 29.87
CA GLY A 528 26.85 -5.21 30.68
C GLY A 528 26.88 -6.50 29.88
N VAL A 529 27.99 -7.24 29.92
CA VAL A 529 28.13 -8.52 29.18
C VAL A 529 27.34 -9.62 29.86
N ILE A 530 26.37 -10.17 29.14
CA ILE A 530 25.52 -11.29 29.58
C ILE A 530 26.08 -12.62 29.09
N TYR A 531 26.64 -12.63 27.90
CA TYR A 531 27.23 -13.81 27.29
C TYR A 531 28.42 -13.41 26.42
N SER A 532 29.46 -14.24 26.40
CA SER A 532 30.57 -14.08 25.47
C SER A 532 31.14 -15.44 25.08
N ARG A 533 31.48 -15.58 23.80
CA ARG A 533 32.16 -16.75 23.24
C ARG A 533 33.23 -16.32 22.25
N HIS A 534 34.35 -17.04 22.30
CA HIS A 534 35.56 -16.75 21.55
C HIS A 534 36.04 -18.01 20.81
N TYR A 535 36.32 -17.86 19.52
CA TYR A 535 36.82 -18.93 18.66
C TYR A 535 38.18 -18.55 18.05
N ASP A 536 39.23 -19.27 18.43
CA ASP A 536 40.54 -19.21 17.77
C ASP A 536 40.57 -20.18 16.60
N GLY A 537 41.17 -19.77 15.48
CA GLY A 537 41.10 -20.55 14.24
C GLY A 537 41.70 -21.96 14.36
N ILE A 538 42.87 -22.09 14.99
CA ILE A 538 43.58 -23.38 15.14
C ILE A 538 43.06 -24.24 16.30
N THR A 539 42.20 -23.73 17.17
CA THR A 539 41.77 -24.45 18.37
C THR A 539 40.70 -25.49 18.01
N ASN A 540 40.83 -26.71 18.52
CA ASN A 540 39.85 -27.77 18.31
C ASN A 540 38.78 -27.74 19.41
N TYR A 541 37.56 -27.36 19.06
CA TYR A 541 36.43 -27.27 19.98
C TYR A 541 35.63 -28.58 20.02
N PRO A 542 35.04 -28.97 21.18
CA PRO A 542 34.06 -30.05 21.25
C PRO A 542 32.68 -29.58 20.73
N VAL A 543 31.73 -30.52 20.57
CA VAL A 543 30.32 -30.13 20.40
C VAL A 543 29.84 -29.47 21.68
N ASP A 544 29.15 -28.34 21.54
CA ASP A 544 28.59 -27.57 22.65
C ASP A 544 27.32 -26.82 22.20
N SER A 545 26.44 -26.49 23.15
CA SER A 545 25.23 -25.73 22.86
C SER A 545 24.78 -24.89 24.05
N ASP A 546 24.57 -23.60 23.81
CA ASP A 546 24.06 -22.66 24.80
C ASP A 546 22.79 -21.97 24.29
N THR A 547 21.98 -21.50 25.22
CA THR A 547 20.82 -20.66 24.92
C THR A 547 20.85 -19.45 25.83
N VAL A 548 20.75 -18.27 25.22
CA VAL A 548 20.72 -16.98 25.92
C VAL A 548 19.34 -16.37 25.71
N ALA A 549 18.65 -16.06 26.81
CA ALA A 549 17.42 -15.28 26.75
C ALA A 549 17.75 -13.83 26.41
N LEU A 550 16.96 -13.24 25.51
CA LEU A 550 17.11 -11.87 25.02
C LEU A 550 15.91 -11.03 25.44
N GLN A 551 16.10 -9.73 25.47
CA GLN A 551 15.05 -8.75 25.71
C GLN A 551 15.24 -7.57 24.76
N ALA A 552 14.14 -6.89 24.43
CA ALA A 552 14.20 -5.67 23.64
C ALA A 552 15.18 -4.65 24.26
N GLY A 553 16.07 -4.10 23.44
CA GLY A 553 17.15 -3.19 23.86
C GLY A 553 18.48 -3.86 24.20
N MET A 554 18.56 -5.19 24.26
CA MET A 554 19.84 -5.91 24.32
C MET A 554 20.59 -5.81 22.98
N TYR A 555 21.91 -6.05 23.00
CA TYR A 555 22.74 -6.04 21.80
C TYR A 555 23.42 -7.39 21.57
N ILE A 556 23.53 -7.76 20.31
CA ILE A 556 24.28 -8.93 19.82
C ILE A 556 25.42 -8.40 18.96
N GLU A 557 26.65 -8.68 19.36
CA GLU A 557 27.87 -8.29 18.65
C GLU A 557 28.57 -9.53 18.12
N LEU A 558 28.79 -9.57 16.80
CA LEU A 558 29.47 -10.67 16.13
C LEU A 558 30.65 -10.12 15.33
N PHE A 559 31.84 -10.57 15.69
CA PHE A 559 33.04 -10.46 14.87
C PHE A 559 33.30 -11.78 14.16
N HIS A 560 33.65 -11.70 12.87
CA HIS A 560 34.18 -12.82 12.13
C HIS A 560 35.20 -12.31 11.11
N ASP A 561 36.42 -12.84 11.11
CA ASP A 561 37.51 -12.27 10.28
C ASP A 561 37.29 -12.47 8.77
N GLU A 562 36.64 -13.57 8.39
CA GLU A 562 36.28 -13.90 7.00
C GLU A 562 34.75 -13.98 6.79
N PRO A 563 34.00 -12.86 6.90
CA PRO A 563 32.54 -12.88 6.90
C PRO A 563 31.95 -13.39 5.58
N TYR A 564 32.69 -13.27 4.47
CA TYR A 564 32.32 -13.78 3.14
C TYR A 564 32.19 -15.31 3.08
N ARG A 565 32.70 -16.04 4.08
CA ARG A 565 32.48 -17.50 4.22
C ARG A 565 31.17 -17.83 4.92
N CYS A 566 30.64 -16.89 5.68
CA CYS A 566 29.45 -17.07 6.49
C CYS A 566 28.18 -16.77 5.68
N SER A 567 27.05 -17.23 6.19
CA SER A 567 25.74 -16.89 5.63
C SER A 567 24.76 -16.64 6.76
N ALA A 568 23.84 -15.71 6.57
CA ALA A 568 22.72 -15.47 7.46
C ALA A 568 21.43 -15.43 6.66
N VAL A 569 20.35 -15.98 7.22
CA VAL A 569 19.04 -16.07 6.56
C VAL A 569 17.97 -15.60 7.52
N ASN A 570 17.03 -14.79 7.01
CA ASN A 570 15.82 -14.42 7.71
C ASN A 570 14.79 -15.55 7.57
N GLU A 571 14.34 -16.12 8.69
CA GLU A 571 13.44 -17.29 8.72
C GLU A 571 12.00 -16.98 8.28
N THR A 572 11.67 -15.70 8.05
CA THR A 572 10.36 -15.24 7.58
C THR A 572 10.32 -15.14 6.08
N THR A 573 11.36 -14.55 5.50
CA THR A 573 11.42 -14.22 4.06
C THR A 573 12.24 -15.23 3.27
N GLY A 574 13.09 -16.02 3.94
CA GLY A 574 14.10 -16.87 3.31
C GLY A 574 15.23 -16.08 2.63
N GLN A 575 15.25 -14.76 2.76
CA GLN A 575 16.27 -13.90 2.16
C GLN A 575 17.55 -13.88 3.00
N ASN A 576 18.67 -13.59 2.34
CA ASN A 576 19.96 -13.44 3.01
C ASN A 576 19.99 -12.17 3.86
N VAL A 577 20.65 -12.26 5.02
CA VAL A 577 21.00 -11.10 5.85
C VAL A 577 22.47 -10.79 5.62
N THR A 578 22.77 -9.51 5.41
CA THR A 578 24.11 -9.03 5.11
C THR A 578 25.00 -9.15 6.35
N LEU A 579 26.11 -9.89 6.22
CA LEU A 579 27.13 -10.01 7.25
C LEU A 579 28.38 -9.20 6.90
N LYS A 580 28.80 -8.34 7.81
CA LYS A 580 30.06 -7.60 7.79
C LYS A 580 31.10 -8.28 8.68
N LYS A 581 32.34 -7.79 8.67
CA LYS A 581 33.40 -8.27 9.57
C LYS A 581 33.06 -8.05 11.04
N HIS A 582 32.43 -6.91 11.33
CA HIS A 582 31.83 -6.56 12.61
C HIS A 582 30.35 -6.31 12.41
N ASN A 583 29.52 -7.02 13.14
CA ASN A 583 28.08 -6.86 13.13
C ASN A 583 27.62 -6.53 14.54
N ARG A 584 26.67 -5.62 14.63
CA ARG A 584 26.01 -5.28 15.89
C ARG A 584 24.53 -5.13 15.59
N TRP A 585 23.73 -5.87 16.34
CA TRP A 585 22.27 -5.84 16.23
C TRP A 585 21.67 -5.46 17.56
N ARG A 586 20.70 -4.55 17.52
CA ARG A 586 19.81 -4.30 18.64
C ARG A 586 18.62 -5.25 18.56
N VAL A 587 18.31 -5.91 19.66
CA VAL A 587 17.11 -6.75 19.77
C VAL A 587 15.89 -5.83 19.86
N ALA A 588 14.97 -5.94 18.91
CA ALA A 588 13.70 -5.22 18.89
C ALA A 588 12.53 -6.20 19.08
N LEU A 589 11.32 -5.67 19.26
CA LEU A 589 10.12 -6.50 19.44
C LEU A 589 9.72 -7.24 18.15
N ASP A 590 10.07 -6.69 16.99
CA ASP A 590 9.73 -7.22 15.67
C ASP A 590 10.91 -7.90 14.96
N GLY A 591 12.10 -7.94 15.57
CA GLY A 591 13.25 -8.68 15.05
C GLY A 591 14.58 -8.13 15.53
N LEU A 592 15.61 -8.30 14.68
CA LEU A 592 16.93 -7.70 14.87
C LEU A 592 17.06 -6.45 14.01
N GLU A 593 17.36 -5.33 14.66
CA GLU A 593 17.68 -4.08 13.98
C GLU A 593 19.20 -3.96 13.87
N VAL A 594 19.69 -3.58 12.68
CA VAL A 594 21.11 -3.28 12.51
C VAL A 594 21.43 -2.03 13.32
N ASP A 595 22.22 -2.21 14.37
CA ASP A 595 22.72 -1.11 15.17
C ASP A 595 24.12 -0.79 14.67
N SER A 596 24.21 0.21 13.82
CA SER A 596 25.51 0.75 13.43
C SER A 596 25.92 1.72 14.54
N PRO A 597 26.83 1.36 15.47
CA PRO A 597 27.49 2.39 16.25
C PRO A 597 28.17 3.32 15.25
N GLU A 598 28.04 4.63 15.40
CA GLU A 598 28.82 5.60 14.65
C GLU A 598 30.29 5.15 14.64
N GLN A 599 30.71 4.56 13.53
CA GLN A 599 32.10 4.47 13.19
C GLN A 599 32.38 5.76 12.46
N THR A 600 33.24 6.57 13.08
CA THR A 600 34.15 7.47 12.38
C THR A 600 34.36 6.96 10.96
N GLU A 601 33.94 7.74 9.97
CA GLU A 601 33.92 7.37 8.56
C GLU A 601 35.19 6.63 8.12
N GLU A 602 35.19 5.31 8.18
CA GLU A 602 35.78 4.54 7.09
C GLU A 602 34.75 4.57 5.98
N LYS A 603 34.84 5.64 5.18
CA LYS A 603 34.16 5.76 3.90
C LYS A 603 34.42 4.48 3.12
N SER A 604 33.47 3.55 3.19
CA SER A 604 33.37 2.45 2.25
C SER A 604 33.18 3.10 0.89
N THR A 605 34.27 3.09 0.15
CA THR A 605 34.38 3.49 -1.23
C THR A 605 33.42 2.64 -2.05
N SER A 606 32.20 3.13 -2.25
CA SER A 606 31.22 2.46 -3.09
C SER A 606 31.67 2.58 -4.54
N ASP A 607 31.61 1.47 -5.26
CA ASP A 607 31.83 1.46 -6.69
C ASP A 607 30.47 1.59 -7.39
N ALA A 608 29.94 2.80 -7.43
CA ALA A 608 28.61 3.06 -7.95
C ALA A 608 28.58 2.99 -9.48
N ALA A 609 27.55 2.37 -10.05
CA ALA A 609 27.32 2.33 -11.50
C ALA A 609 26.68 3.63 -12.03
N THR A 610 26.13 4.47 -11.15
CA THR A 610 25.51 5.76 -11.48
C THR A 610 25.74 6.74 -10.33
N LEU A 611 26.15 7.95 -10.65
CA LEU A 611 26.36 9.07 -9.73
C LEU A 611 25.32 10.14 -10.01
N TYR A 612 24.51 10.48 -9.02
CA TYR A 612 23.51 11.54 -9.16
C TYR A 612 24.05 12.88 -8.68
N GLY A 613 23.80 13.94 -9.45
CA GLY A 613 24.26 15.29 -9.12
C GLY A 613 24.55 16.14 -10.36
N ASP A 614 24.61 17.46 -10.16
CA ASP A 614 24.94 18.46 -11.18
C ASP A 614 26.41 18.87 -11.15
N LYS A 615 27.12 18.61 -10.05
CA LYS A 615 28.53 18.95 -9.84
C LYS A 615 29.32 17.76 -9.32
N PHE A 616 30.51 17.58 -9.88
CA PHE A 616 31.46 16.55 -9.45
C PHE A 616 32.87 17.12 -9.48
N THR A 617 33.71 16.67 -8.54
CA THR A 617 35.16 16.88 -8.59
C THR A 617 35.85 15.55 -8.71
N TRP A 618 36.96 15.48 -9.42
CA TRP A 618 37.75 14.27 -9.59
C TRP A 618 39.19 14.59 -9.26
N GLN A 619 39.68 13.95 -8.20
CA GLN A 619 41.02 14.14 -7.68
C GLN A 619 41.95 13.06 -8.21
N LEU A 620 43.11 13.47 -8.72
CA LEU A 620 44.18 12.59 -9.21
C LEU A 620 45.43 12.79 -8.35
N LEU A 621 45.84 11.72 -7.66
CA LEU A 621 46.94 11.72 -6.68
C LEU A 621 48.15 10.95 -7.19
N GLY A 622 49.32 11.49 -6.88
CA GLY A 622 50.63 10.97 -7.23
C GLY A 622 51.30 10.18 -6.11
N GLU A 623 52.61 10.03 -6.23
CA GLU A 623 53.50 9.52 -5.18
C GLU A 623 53.35 10.32 -3.88
N GLU A 624 53.32 9.62 -2.73
CA GLU A 624 53.06 10.22 -1.41
C GLU A 624 51.76 11.05 -1.34
N ASP A 625 50.74 10.65 -2.13
CA ASP A 625 49.43 11.28 -2.22
C ASP A 625 49.48 12.78 -2.62
N ASN A 626 50.49 13.15 -3.41
CA ASN A 626 50.56 14.51 -3.95
C ASN A 626 49.39 14.76 -4.92
N ASP A 627 48.57 15.77 -4.69
CA ASP A 627 47.50 16.18 -5.61
C ASP A 627 48.14 16.86 -6.83
N PHE A 628 48.36 16.12 -7.91
CA PHE A 628 48.98 16.65 -9.12
C PHE A 628 47.97 17.23 -10.09
N ALA A 629 46.70 16.80 -10.04
CA ALA A 629 45.64 17.34 -10.87
C ALA A 629 44.24 17.15 -10.27
N ASN A 630 43.35 18.09 -10.57
CA ASN A 630 41.92 18.00 -10.29
C ASN A 630 41.10 18.32 -11.53
N MET A 631 39.94 17.66 -11.64
CA MET A 631 38.95 17.92 -12.67
C MET A 631 37.62 18.28 -12.04
N GLU A 632 37.06 19.43 -12.40
CA GLU A 632 35.74 19.90 -11.95
C GLU A 632 34.76 19.76 -13.11
N MET A 633 33.62 19.10 -12.87
CA MET A 633 32.55 18.91 -13.84
C MET A 633 31.30 19.61 -13.30
N ASP A 634 30.82 20.61 -14.04
CA ASP A 634 29.54 21.29 -13.79
C ASP A 634 28.60 20.97 -14.96
N LEU A 635 27.75 19.97 -14.76
CA LEU A 635 26.83 19.46 -15.79
C LEU A 635 25.74 20.49 -16.11
N GLY A 636 25.33 21.30 -15.13
CA GLY A 636 24.36 22.39 -15.33
C GLY A 636 24.94 23.53 -16.16
N ALA A 637 26.19 23.89 -15.93
CA ALA A 637 26.94 24.86 -16.75
C ALA A 637 27.55 24.25 -18.02
N LYS A 638 27.39 22.92 -18.22
CA LYS A 638 27.90 22.15 -19.37
C LYS A 638 29.41 22.31 -19.58
N GLN A 639 30.17 22.28 -18.50
CA GLN A 639 31.59 22.59 -18.52
C GLN A 639 32.40 21.58 -17.70
N LEU A 640 33.56 21.20 -18.23
CA LEU A 640 34.61 20.47 -17.54
C LEU A 640 35.86 21.34 -17.47
N THR A 641 36.44 21.46 -16.28
CA THR A 641 37.68 22.21 -16.03
C THR A 641 38.73 21.26 -15.47
N PHE A 642 39.88 21.17 -16.13
CA PHE A 642 41.04 20.44 -15.65
C PHE A 642 42.10 21.40 -15.12
N THR A 643 42.63 21.12 -13.93
CA THR A 643 43.68 21.93 -13.29
C THR A 643 44.84 21.03 -12.89
N ALA A 644 46.00 21.23 -13.53
CA ALA A 644 47.26 20.59 -13.15
C ALA A 644 48.05 21.48 -12.19
N ARG A 645 48.72 20.87 -11.21
CA ARG A 645 49.60 21.55 -10.24
C ARG A 645 51.07 21.39 -10.64
N PRO A 646 51.97 22.31 -10.25
CA PRO A 646 53.37 22.27 -10.65
C PRO A 646 54.19 21.28 -9.80
N VAL A 647 53.84 20.00 -9.86
CA VAL A 647 54.50 18.88 -9.14
C VAL A 647 54.92 17.79 -10.13
N THR A 648 55.78 16.87 -9.70
CA THR A 648 56.04 15.62 -10.44
C THR A 648 55.06 14.55 -9.93
N PRO A 649 54.13 14.04 -10.76
CA PRO A 649 53.10 13.10 -10.30
C PRO A 649 53.69 11.87 -9.62
N HIS A 650 54.58 11.14 -10.29
CA HIS A 650 55.26 9.98 -9.70
C HIS A 650 56.60 9.71 -10.38
N SER A 651 57.69 9.87 -9.64
CA SER A 651 59.06 9.86 -10.16
C SER A 651 59.48 8.54 -10.85
N ALA A 652 58.91 7.41 -10.41
CA ALA A 652 59.20 6.07 -10.93
C ALA A 652 58.50 5.74 -12.27
N PHE A 653 57.49 6.52 -12.69
CA PHE A 653 56.70 6.25 -13.90
C PHE A 653 57.20 7.05 -15.10
N THR A 654 58.04 6.43 -15.95
CA THR A 654 58.57 7.05 -17.18
C THR A 654 57.57 7.12 -18.34
N THR A 655 56.37 6.56 -18.15
CA THR A 655 55.27 6.47 -19.13
C THR A 655 54.11 7.41 -18.78
N GLU A 656 53.01 7.33 -19.55
CA GLU A 656 51.73 7.96 -19.17
C GLU A 656 51.28 7.42 -17.81
N TYR A 657 51.01 8.34 -16.89
CA TYR A 657 50.60 8.08 -15.51
C TYR A 657 49.11 8.39 -15.31
N ALA A 658 48.60 9.40 -16.00
CA ALA A 658 47.17 9.66 -16.06
C ALA A 658 46.76 10.24 -17.42
N ALA A 659 45.54 9.97 -17.86
CA ALA A 659 44.93 10.59 -19.01
C ALA A 659 43.44 10.85 -18.79
N VAL A 660 42.96 11.97 -19.33
CA VAL A 660 41.54 12.32 -19.35
C VAL A 660 41.18 12.59 -20.80
N THR A 661 40.18 11.90 -21.35
CA THR A 661 39.71 12.09 -22.73
C THR A 661 38.20 12.28 -22.72
N VAL A 662 37.70 13.33 -23.38
CA VAL A 662 36.26 13.55 -23.55
C VAL A 662 35.89 13.32 -25.01
N TYR A 663 34.85 12.53 -25.22
CA TYR A 663 34.29 12.23 -26.53
C TYR A 663 32.90 12.84 -26.65
N ASN A 664 32.60 13.42 -27.82
CA ASN A 664 31.23 13.79 -28.15
C ASN A 664 30.37 12.57 -28.52
N THR A 665 29.09 12.78 -28.78
CA THR A 665 28.12 11.74 -29.17
C THR A 665 28.46 10.96 -30.45
N ARG A 666 29.45 11.40 -31.24
CA ARG A 666 29.94 10.70 -32.43
C ARG A 666 31.24 9.91 -32.16
N GLY A 667 31.67 9.80 -30.90
CA GLY A 667 32.94 9.17 -30.53
C GLY A 667 34.18 9.98 -30.96
N THR A 668 34.04 11.27 -31.27
CA THR A 668 35.17 12.14 -31.61
C THR A 668 35.78 12.72 -30.35
N VAL A 669 37.11 12.64 -30.20
CA VAL A 669 37.84 13.28 -29.11
C VAL A 669 37.73 14.80 -29.25
N ILE A 670 37.10 15.45 -28.29
CA ILE A 670 36.97 16.91 -28.22
C ILE A 670 37.89 17.54 -27.18
N TYR A 671 38.41 16.72 -26.26
CA TYR A 671 39.33 17.14 -25.21
C TYR A 671 40.23 15.97 -24.81
N ARG A 672 41.52 16.24 -24.59
CA ARG A 672 42.45 15.23 -24.06
C ARG A 672 43.58 15.85 -23.25
N GLN A 673 43.81 15.32 -22.06
CA GLN A 673 45.01 15.54 -21.26
C GLN A 673 45.74 14.21 -21.09
N SER A 674 47.06 14.23 -21.26
CA SER A 674 47.94 13.06 -21.14
C SER A 674 49.16 13.47 -20.31
N ILE A 675 49.34 12.83 -19.16
CA ILE A 675 50.31 13.22 -18.14
C ILE A 675 51.32 12.11 -17.97
N LYS A 676 52.61 12.44 -18.12
CA LYS A 676 53.71 11.51 -17.82
C LYS A 676 54.11 11.61 -16.36
N GLY A 677 54.32 10.47 -15.70
CA GLY A 677 54.54 10.42 -14.25
C GLY A 677 55.83 11.11 -13.81
N SER A 678 56.93 10.86 -14.52
CA SER A 678 58.27 11.31 -14.16
C SER A 678 58.61 12.73 -14.61
N VAL A 679 57.63 13.52 -15.08
CA VAL A 679 57.84 14.87 -15.62
C VAL A 679 57.19 15.89 -14.70
N GLN A 680 57.98 16.87 -14.25
CA GLN A 680 57.48 18.03 -13.50
C GLN A 680 56.47 18.79 -14.37
N LEU A 681 55.24 18.93 -13.88
CA LEU A 681 54.21 19.72 -14.53
C LEU A 681 54.48 21.22 -14.33
N GLY A 682 54.08 22.05 -15.31
CA GLY A 682 54.24 23.51 -15.24
C GLY A 682 53.14 24.23 -14.44
N GLY A 683 52.10 23.50 -14.00
CA GLY A 683 50.87 24.08 -13.50
C GLY A 683 50.05 24.75 -14.62
N TYR A 684 48.82 24.32 -14.84
CA TYR A 684 47.95 24.93 -15.85
C TYR A 684 46.48 24.66 -15.55
N ARG A 685 45.61 25.47 -16.15
CA ARG A 685 44.16 25.27 -16.11
C ARG A 685 43.64 25.28 -17.55
N ASP A 686 42.80 24.32 -17.87
CA ASP A 686 42.21 24.15 -19.19
C ASP A 686 40.76 23.69 -19.04
N ALA A 687 39.91 23.96 -20.03
CA ALA A 687 38.48 23.67 -19.95
C ALA A 687 37.88 23.27 -21.30
N CYS A 688 36.84 22.43 -21.27
CA CYS A 688 36.07 22.06 -22.44
C CYS A 688 34.56 22.06 -22.15
N GLY A 689 33.75 22.08 -23.22
CA GLY A 689 32.32 21.86 -23.12
C GLY A 689 31.99 20.41 -22.78
N LEU A 690 30.94 20.20 -22.01
CA LEU A 690 30.48 18.89 -21.54
C LEU A 690 28.95 18.82 -21.68
N GLU A 691 28.46 18.17 -22.74
CA GLU A 691 27.03 18.03 -23.03
C GLU A 691 26.50 16.66 -22.56
N GLU A 692 25.17 16.54 -22.47
CA GLU A 692 24.51 15.25 -22.27
C GLU A 692 24.92 14.25 -23.38
N GLU A 693 25.02 12.97 -23.02
CA GLU A 693 25.50 11.85 -23.85
C GLU A 693 27.00 11.89 -24.20
N TYR A 694 27.77 12.90 -23.76
CA TYR A 694 29.23 12.86 -23.91
C TYR A 694 29.85 11.82 -22.97
N THR A 695 30.97 11.24 -23.37
CA THR A 695 31.68 10.25 -22.53
C THR A 695 33.03 10.78 -22.07
N ILE A 696 33.32 10.65 -20.78
CA ILE A 696 34.57 11.01 -20.12
C ILE A 696 35.31 9.71 -19.81
N GLU A 697 36.44 9.49 -20.46
CA GLU A 697 37.35 8.40 -20.17
C GLU A 697 38.51 8.91 -19.31
N VAL A 698 38.77 8.23 -18.20
CA VAL A 698 39.90 8.52 -17.32
C VAL A 698 40.75 7.28 -17.14
N PHE A 699 42.05 7.44 -17.32
CA PHE A 699 43.08 6.48 -16.97
C PHE A 699 43.95 7.05 -15.85
N HIS A 700 44.26 6.25 -14.85
CA HIS A 700 45.21 6.54 -13.79
C HIS A 700 45.99 5.28 -13.45
N ALA A 701 47.32 5.31 -13.56
CA ALA A 701 48.16 4.11 -13.51
C ALA A 701 48.00 3.29 -12.22
N GLU A 702 47.64 3.93 -11.12
CA GLU A 702 47.45 3.27 -9.80
C GLU A 702 45.98 3.09 -9.39
N GLY A 703 45.01 3.72 -10.08
CA GLY A 703 43.57 3.65 -9.75
C GLY A 703 43.24 3.80 -8.25
N GLY A 704 42.10 3.25 -7.83
CA GLY A 704 41.67 3.17 -6.43
C GLY A 704 41.70 4.52 -5.72
N GLY A 705 42.24 4.55 -4.51
CA GLY A 705 42.31 5.76 -3.68
C GLY A 705 43.08 6.93 -4.28
N ARG A 706 43.82 6.73 -5.39
CA ARG A 706 44.55 7.79 -6.10
C ARG A 706 43.80 8.41 -7.27
N SER A 707 42.61 7.90 -7.59
CA SER A 707 41.71 8.47 -8.59
C SER A 707 40.30 8.48 -8.03
N VAL A 708 39.82 9.62 -7.54
CA VAL A 708 38.59 9.67 -6.74
C VAL A 708 37.64 10.73 -7.26
N ILE A 709 36.45 10.32 -7.69
CA ILE A 709 35.32 11.23 -7.96
C ILE A 709 34.68 11.59 -6.62
N ARG A 710 34.24 12.84 -6.45
CA ARG A 710 33.53 13.33 -5.28
C ARG A 710 32.35 14.18 -5.69
N ASN A 711 31.25 14.07 -4.96
CA ASN A 711 30.14 15.01 -5.07
C ASN A 711 30.34 16.09 -3.99
N PRO A 712 30.61 17.35 -4.37
CA PRO A 712 30.90 18.41 -3.42
C PRO A 712 29.68 18.83 -2.58
N LEU A 713 28.46 18.45 -2.97
CA LEU A 713 27.23 18.81 -2.25
C LEU A 713 26.95 17.87 -1.07
N ASN A 714 27.13 16.57 -1.25
CA ASN A 714 26.86 15.57 -0.22
C ASN A 714 28.12 14.95 0.40
N GLY A 715 29.30 15.28 -0.14
CA GLY A 715 30.58 14.79 0.35
C GLY A 715 30.90 13.33 -0.01
N GLU A 716 30.05 12.65 -0.77
CA GLU A 716 30.29 11.27 -1.21
C GLU A 716 31.53 11.20 -2.11
N SER A 717 32.23 10.06 -2.07
CA SER A 717 33.45 9.85 -2.85
C SER A 717 33.56 8.42 -3.37
N TRP A 718 33.92 8.28 -4.63
CA TRP A 718 33.98 7.03 -5.38
C TRP A 718 35.38 6.88 -6.00
N PRO A 719 36.28 6.06 -5.43
CA PRO A 719 37.50 5.63 -6.08
C PRO A 719 37.22 4.95 -7.40
N GLN A 720 38.09 5.18 -8.36
CA GLN A 720 37.91 4.72 -9.72
C GLN A 720 38.97 3.68 -10.06
N PRO A 721 38.62 2.63 -10.83
CA PRO A 721 39.61 1.67 -11.29
C PRO A 721 40.65 2.35 -12.20
N GLN A 722 41.70 1.61 -12.57
CA GLN A 722 42.81 2.12 -13.38
C GLN A 722 42.35 2.79 -14.69
N ARG A 723 41.24 2.33 -15.26
CA ARG A 723 40.57 2.94 -16.42
C ARG A 723 39.07 2.87 -16.21
N VAL A 724 38.37 3.98 -16.48
CA VAL A 724 36.91 4.06 -16.37
C VAL A 724 36.33 4.99 -17.42
N ILE A 725 35.11 4.71 -17.85
CA ILE A 725 34.36 5.55 -18.79
C ILE A 725 33.02 5.93 -18.15
N TRP A 726 32.72 7.22 -18.12
CA TRP A 726 31.47 7.78 -17.62
C TRP A 726 30.74 8.51 -18.73
N GLN A 727 29.44 8.27 -18.88
CA GLN A 727 28.55 9.01 -19.75
C GLN A 727 27.83 10.10 -18.95
N VAL A 728 27.72 11.30 -19.52
CA VAL A 728 26.94 12.40 -18.98
C VAL A 728 25.45 12.16 -19.26
N THR A 729 24.61 12.26 -18.25
CA THR A 729 23.14 12.08 -18.34
C THR A 729 22.43 13.30 -17.75
N ALA A 730 21.14 13.49 -18.04
CA ALA A 730 20.33 14.54 -17.41
C ALA A 730 20.32 14.51 -15.86
N ARG A 731 20.65 13.38 -15.22
CA ARG A 731 20.59 13.20 -13.75
C ARG A 731 21.97 13.10 -13.09
N GLY A 732 23.07 13.10 -13.86
CA GLY A 732 24.43 12.93 -13.35
C GLY A 732 25.33 12.13 -14.29
N LEU A 733 26.20 11.28 -13.74
CA LEU A 733 27.13 10.44 -14.51
C LEU A 733 26.73 8.97 -14.44
N GLN A 734 26.72 8.27 -15.56
CA GLN A 734 26.48 6.83 -15.64
C GLN A 734 27.74 6.11 -16.11
N ARG A 735 28.18 5.08 -15.38
CA ARG A 735 29.38 4.33 -15.76
C ARG A 735 29.07 3.41 -16.92
N LEU A 736 29.91 3.45 -17.96
CA LEU A 736 29.85 2.50 -19.05
C LEU A 736 30.75 1.30 -18.73
N THR A 737 30.26 0.10 -18.98
CA THR A 737 31.08 -1.11 -18.93
C THR A 737 32.10 -1.03 -20.07
N ALA A 738 33.39 -1.12 -19.72
CA ALA A 738 34.41 -1.34 -20.73
C ALA A 738 34.24 -2.78 -21.26
N ASP A 739 33.82 -2.94 -22.50
CA ASP A 739 33.87 -4.22 -23.22
C ASP A 739 35.31 -4.69 -23.43
#